data_AF-A0A938MGK1-F1
#
_entry.id   AF-A0A938MGK1-F1
#
_cell.length_a   1.000
_cell.length_b   1.000
_cell.length_c   1.000
_cell.angle_alpha   90.00
_cell.angle_beta   90.00
_cell.angle_gamma   90.00
#
_symmetry.space_group_name_H-M   'P 1'
#
loop_
_entity.id
_entity.type
_entity.pdbx_description
1 polymer ?
#
loop_
_entity_poly.entity_id
_entity_poly.type
_entity_poly.pdbx_seq_one_letter_code
_entity_poly.pdbx_strand_id
1 'polypeptide(L)'
;DGATNKADWEFFIAEEFAADREFAALDAAIAHAAQQLRLPPPTVPVLVMIPYPSRKQTDFGDVDGDGASEDLRADAARQKAVAWFLRTFLQRWQQQTYRHLKLWGFYWMNEGIHPADEAVVRAAAGEIHRLGYKFHWIPWFNAPGVDKWRELGFDLVIMQPNYAFIHPTGGLRIPDEDRLTQAANQCRRLGMGIEMELNEALLADPAYRINLQLYLDHGDHSLDGYQAGAVRAYYQGTDTIARLCRSPLPGLRRLYDDLYHFHKGTYKRRRPYQPLHAPRGAECLVDGLWATRHGSSVPALKLTAPQASLTFDLSGRLVGDVRVHFAGSAAPQRVGLSLDSEVATVDNITLDPEHGGGFAILTCPSRLVRQMRLTFDIKPGETIAVDEVLAMPAAHLLWGIPCETDAPAPSDCLTDGIIGAEPMAVWPKGIGTLRFDLQEDWFAQSLMVHFRRLDGRPFSPSAGVEGLRATADDEGFASIPLHRPVRHLTLTVQDRDGGVVAVDEVALLPAPNLALGCPYTLDPPFPPKYPDIGGLELTDGQTTRGFGDGKTVGWASWEGIHTVTVAVDLGETRPISAVEAHLQGGGYAGVRFPKRTAVAVSDDGRLWTKVAESRAEPMDVEPCGENCALGWLRVPTPSVRGRFVKLHFWPEGWLMLSEVRVLSDGQNVALGRPYSLTPQPT
;
A
#
# COMPACT_ATOMS: atom_id res chain seq x y z
N ASP A 1 18.28 -14.54 11.90
CA ASP A 1 19.65 -14.16 12.33
C ASP A 1 20.76 -14.99 11.65
N GLY A 2 20.39 -16.01 10.86
CA GLY A 2 21.21 -16.57 9.76
C GLY A 2 22.30 -17.55 10.16
N ALA A 3 22.41 -17.92 11.44
CA ALA A 3 23.38 -18.91 11.91
C ALA A 3 22.85 -20.33 11.67
N THR A 4 23.20 -20.91 10.52
CA THR A 4 22.92 -22.32 10.18
C THR A 4 24.19 -23.16 10.29
N ASN A 5 24.07 -24.45 10.56
CA ASN A 5 25.17 -25.42 10.58
C ASN A 5 25.16 -26.33 9.34
N LYS A 6 26.10 -27.27 9.28
CA LYS A 6 26.26 -28.26 8.21
C LYS A 6 25.02 -29.12 8.03
N ALA A 7 24.36 -29.54 9.11
CA ALA A 7 23.15 -30.36 9.03
C ALA A 7 21.98 -29.60 8.39
N ASP A 8 21.83 -28.31 8.66
CA ASP A 8 20.84 -27.45 8.00
C ASP A 8 21.12 -27.36 6.49
N TRP A 9 22.40 -27.28 6.10
CA TRP A 9 22.79 -27.22 4.68
C TRP A 9 22.60 -28.58 3.99
N GLU A 10 22.88 -29.68 4.67
CA GLU A 10 22.59 -31.04 4.18
C GLU A 10 21.09 -31.28 4.02
N PHE A 11 20.29 -30.77 4.95
CA PHE A 11 18.83 -30.79 4.87
C PHE A 11 18.36 -30.04 3.63
N PHE A 12 18.80 -28.79 3.43
CA PHE A 12 18.46 -28.02 2.23
C PHE A 12 18.81 -28.78 0.93
N ILE A 13 20.03 -29.33 0.83
CA ILE A 13 20.41 -30.14 -0.33
C ILE A 13 19.51 -31.38 -0.47
N ALA A 14 19.08 -32.02 0.63
CA ALA A 14 18.18 -33.17 0.57
C ALA A 14 16.77 -32.78 0.07
N GLU A 15 16.26 -31.62 0.46
CA GLU A 15 14.98 -31.10 -0.03
C GLU A 15 15.02 -30.84 -1.54
N GLU A 16 16.06 -30.14 -2.03
CA GLU A 16 16.27 -29.81 -3.45
C GLU A 16 16.29 -31.04 -4.37
N PHE A 17 16.74 -32.19 -3.87
CA PHE A 17 16.85 -33.45 -4.62
C PHE A 17 15.81 -34.50 -4.25
N ALA A 18 14.79 -34.13 -3.49
CA ALA A 18 13.70 -35.06 -3.18
C ALA A 18 12.90 -35.44 -4.44
N ALA A 19 12.42 -36.68 -4.49
CA ALA A 19 11.93 -37.29 -5.73
C ALA A 19 10.62 -36.69 -6.27
N ASP A 20 9.85 -35.98 -5.46
CA ASP A 20 8.50 -35.48 -5.75
C ASP A 20 8.32 -33.97 -5.54
N ARG A 21 9.41 -33.23 -5.32
CA ARG A 21 9.42 -31.77 -5.08
C ARG A 21 10.64 -31.11 -5.69
N GLU A 22 10.73 -29.79 -5.59
CA GLU A 22 11.83 -28.97 -6.11
C GLU A 22 12.20 -29.30 -7.57
N PHE A 23 13.45 -29.65 -7.88
CA PHE A 23 13.89 -29.89 -9.27
C PHE A 23 13.15 -31.04 -9.95
N ALA A 24 12.84 -32.13 -9.24
CA ALA A 24 12.11 -33.26 -9.84
C ALA A 24 10.68 -32.86 -10.23
N ALA A 25 10.01 -32.11 -9.36
CA ALA A 25 8.68 -31.58 -9.64
C ALA A 25 8.71 -30.53 -10.76
N LEU A 26 9.73 -29.67 -10.82
CA LEU A 26 9.88 -28.67 -11.88
C LEU A 26 10.11 -29.33 -13.26
N ASP A 27 10.97 -30.34 -13.35
CA ASP A 27 11.23 -31.09 -14.59
C ASP A 27 9.92 -31.72 -15.13
N ALA A 28 9.15 -32.36 -14.24
CA ALA A 28 7.85 -32.94 -14.58
C ALA A 28 6.81 -31.87 -14.95
N ALA A 29 6.78 -30.74 -14.25
CA ALA A 29 5.86 -29.64 -14.52
C ALA A 29 6.11 -29.01 -15.90
N ILE A 30 7.36 -28.87 -16.33
CA ILE A 30 7.71 -28.39 -17.68
C ILE A 30 7.16 -29.35 -18.75
N ALA A 31 7.38 -30.66 -18.58
CA ALA A 31 6.86 -31.66 -19.51
C ALA A 31 5.34 -31.63 -19.59
N HIS A 32 4.66 -31.54 -18.44
CA HIS A 32 3.22 -31.45 -18.37
C HIS A 32 2.67 -30.18 -19.04
N ALA A 33 3.25 -29.02 -18.73
CA ALA A 33 2.85 -27.75 -19.32
C ALA A 33 3.04 -27.74 -20.85
N ALA A 34 4.16 -28.27 -21.35
CA ALA A 34 4.43 -28.38 -22.77
C ALA A 34 3.41 -29.29 -23.49
N GLN A 35 3.02 -30.41 -22.87
CA GLN A 35 1.98 -31.29 -23.38
C GLN A 35 0.63 -30.57 -23.49
N GLN A 36 0.22 -29.85 -22.43
CA GLN A 36 -1.03 -29.09 -22.41
C GLN A 36 -1.05 -28.00 -23.50
N LEU A 37 0.07 -27.29 -23.66
CA LEU A 37 0.23 -26.26 -24.68
C LEU A 37 0.45 -26.80 -26.09
N ARG A 38 0.64 -28.13 -26.24
CA ARG A 38 1.00 -28.80 -27.51
C ARG A 38 2.27 -28.22 -28.14
N LEU A 39 3.26 -27.95 -27.30
CA LEU A 39 4.58 -27.42 -27.68
C LEU A 39 5.69 -28.41 -27.26
N PRO A 40 6.87 -28.39 -27.90
CA PRO A 40 8.01 -29.15 -27.40
C PRO A 40 8.45 -28.61 -26.03
N PRO A 41 8.76 -29.48 -25.06
CA PRO A 41 9.20 -29.04 -23.75
C PRO A 41 10.57 -28.36 -23.84
N PRO A 42 10.72 -27.11 -23.34
CA PRO A 42 12.01 -26.43 -23.36
C PRO A 42 12.99 -27.06 -22.36
N THR A 43 14.28 -26.79 -22.55
CA THR A 43 15.27 -26.93 -21.48
C THR A 43 15.39 -25.59 -20.74
N VAL A 44 15.08 -25.60 -19.45
CA VAL A 44 15.05 -24.41 -18.58
C VAL A 44 16.36 -24.31 -17.78
N PRO A 45 17.09 -23.18 -17.85
CA PRO A 45 18.21 -22.94 -16.96
C PRO A 45 17.73 -22.73 -15.52
N VAL A 46 18.36 -23.39 -14.56
CA VAL A 46 18.06 -23.26 -13.13
C VAL A 46 19.26 -22.72 -12.35
N LEU A 47 18.94 -22.02 -11.27
CA LEU A 47 19.87 -21.44 -10.30
C LEU A 47 19.58 -22.07 -8.95
N VAL A 48 20.60 -22.29 -8.13
CA VAL A 48 20.42 -22.76 -6.75
C VAL A 48 21.02 -21.78 -5.76
N MET A 49 20.32 -21.56 -4.66
CA MET A 49 20.78 -20.72 -3.55
C MET A 49 22.02 -21.32 -2.86
N ILE A 50 22.99 -20.46 -2.53
CA ILE A 50 24.05 -20.74 -1.55
C ILE A 50 23.58 -20.18 -0.19
N PRO A 51 23.40 -21.03 0.84
CA PRO A 51 23.04 -20.55 2.17
C PRO A 51 24.11 -19.61 2.74
N TYR A 52 23.70 -18.63 3.55
CA TYR A 52 24.63 -17.62 4.07
C TYR A 52 25.58 -18.20 5.15
N PRO A 53 26.91 -18.19 4.95
CA PRO A 53 27.87 -18.62 5.97
C PRO A 53 28.03 -17.53 7.04
N SER A 54 27.08 -17.45 7.97
CA SER A 54 27.04 -16.40 9.00
C SER A 54 28.20 -16.50 9.98
N ARG A 55 28.87 -15.36 10.24
CA ARG A 55 29.94 -15.25 11.25
C ARG A 55 29.47 -15.52 12.69
N LYS A 56 28.16 -15.63 12.92
CA LYS A 56 27.61 -16.00 14.23
C LYS A 56 27.71 -17.50 14.51
N GLN A 57 27.96 -18.33 13.50
CA GLN A 57 28.14 -19.76 13.65
C GLN A 57 29.60 -20.08 14.02
N THR A 58 29.81 -20.72 15.17
CA THR A 58 31.16 -21.11 15.65
C THR A 58 31.38 -22.61 15.64
N ASP A 59 30.33 -23.40 15.42
CA ASP A 59 30.34 -24.87 15.38
C ASP A 59 29.54 -25.34 14.15
N PHE A 60 30.06 -25.05 12.95
CA PHE A 60 29.35 -25.34 11.71
C PHE A 60 29.30 -26.84 11.41
N GLY A 61 30.36 -27.57 11.73
CA GLY A 61 30.58 -28.97 11.37
C GLY A 61 31.84 -29.14 10.53
N ASP A 62 32.39 -30.35 10.55
CA ASP A 62 33.59 -30.72 9.79
C ASP A 62 33.23 -30.94 8.30
N VAL A 63 33.83 -30.13 7.43
CA VAL A 63 33.56 -30.11 5.99
C VAL A 63 34.70 -30.69 5.14
N ASP A 64 35.88 -30.92 5.72
CA ASP A 64 37.06 -31.43 5.02
C ASP A 64 37.60 -32.75 5.60
N GLY A 65 37.01 -33.25 6.68
CA GLY A 65 37.30 -34.53 7.30
C GLY A 65 38.49 -34.50 8.25
N ASP A 66 38.93 -33.32 8.70
CA ASP A 66 40.07 -33.18 9.62
C ASP A 66 39.71 -33.47 11.09
N GLY A 67 38.43 -33.71 11.38
CA GLY A 67 37.90 -34.00 12.71
C GLY A 67 37.58 -32.76 13.54
N ALA A 68 37.73 -31.55 13.00
CA ALA A 68 37.39 -30.29 13.65
C ALA A 68 36.20 -29.61 12.98
N SER A 69 35.34 -29.01 13.81
CA SER A 69 34.23 -28.20 13.31
C SER A 69 34.70 -26.82 12.87
N GLU A 70 34.13 -26.31 11.79
CA GLU A 70 34.49 -25.00 11.24
C GLU A 70 33.89 -23.84 12.05
N ASP A 71 34.73 -22.90 12.48
CA ASP A 71 34.33 -21.64 13.13
C ASP A 71 34.19 -20.52 12.09
N LEU A 72 32.95 -20.22 11.69
CA LEU A 72 32.65 -19.28 10.61
C LEU A 72 32.93 -17.82 10.97
N ARG A 73 33.43 -17.50 12.17
CA ARG A 73 34.02 -16.18 12.44
C ARG A 73 35.23 -15.92 11.54
N ALA A 74 35.95 -16.97 11.13
CA ALA A 74 37.10 -16.86 10.25
C ALA A 74 36.69 -17.01 8.77
N ASP A 75 37.22 -16.13 7.90
CA ASP A 75 36.87 -16.18 6.47
C ASP A 75 37.32 -17.47 5.78
N ALA A 76 38.45 -18.05 6.19
CA ALA A 76 38.91 -19.34 5.65
C ALA A 76 37.89 -20.47 5.91
N ALA A 77 37.30 -20.53 7.10
CA ALA A 77 36.28 -21.51 7.46
C ALA A 77 35.00 -21.31 6.63
N ARG A 78 34.58 -20.05 6.42
CA ARG A 78 33.44 -19.71 5.55
C ARG A 78 33.68 -20.13 4.10
N GLN A 79 34.89 -19.92 3.59
CA GLN A 79 35.28 -20.35 2.24
C GLN A 79 35.25 -21.87 2.10
N LYS A 80 35.75 -22.62 3.10
CA LYS A 80 35.66 -24.09 3.12
C LYS A 80 34.21 -24.56 3.11
N ALA A 81 33.35 -23.97 3.95
CA ALA A 81 31.92 -24.31 4.01
C ALA A 81 31.22 -24.10 2.66
N VAL A 82 31.43 -22.95 2.01
CA VAL A 82 30.88 -22.67 0.68
C VAL A 82 31.42 -23.63 -0.37
N ALA A 83 32.73 -23.90 -0.41
CA ALA A 83 33.32 -24.83 -1.36
C ALA A 83 32.80 -26.26 -1.18
N TRP A 84 32.63 -26.70 0.07
CA TRP A 84 32.02 -27.98 0.41
C TRP A 84 30.57 -28.07 -0.08
N PHE A 85 29.77 -27.03 0.13
CA PHE A 85 28.39 -26.96 -0.34
C PHE A 85 28.32 -27.11 -1.86
N LEU A 86 29.10 -26.32 -2.60
CA LEU A 86 29.12 -26.35 -4.07
C LEU A 86 29.46 -27.75 -4.59
N ARG A 87 30.49 -28.39 -4.03
CA ARG A 87 30.91 -29.74 -4.45
C ARG A 87 29.85 -30.79 -4.13
N THR A 88 29.28 -30.74 -2.93
CA THR A 88 28.24 -31.67 -2.48
C THR A 88 26.99 -31.55 -3.35
N PHE A 89 26.54 -30.32 -3.61
CA PHE A 89 25.41 -30.06 -4.49
C PHE A 89 25.67 -30.57 -5.92
N LEU A 90 26.82 -30.25 -6.50
CA LEU A 90 27.17 -30.68 -7.86
C LEU A 90 27.30 -32.20 -7.97
N GLN A 91 27.82 -32.88 -6.96
CA GLN A 91 27.88 -34.33 -6.93
C GLN A 91 26.47 -34.93 -7.00
N ARG A 92 25.52 -34.41 -6.22
CA ARG A 92 24.12 -34.86 -6.28
C ARG A 92 23.46 -34.50 -7.61
N TRP A 93 23.71 -33.31 -8.13
CA TRP A 93 23.20 -32.88 -9.44
C TRP A 93 23.62 -33.83 -10.56
N GLN A 94 24.89 -34.24 -10.59
CA GLN A 94 25.43 -35.16 -11.60
C GLN A 94 24.89 -36.59 -11.51
N GLN A 95 24.31 -36.97 -10.37
CA GLN A 95 23.65 -38.27 -10.19
C GLN A 95 22.20 -38.27 -10.71
N GLN A 96 21.63 -37.11 -10.97
CA GLN A 96 20.27 -36.98 -11.50
C GLN A 96 20.25 -36.97 -13.03
N THR A 97 19.10 -37.33 -13.60
CA THR A 97 18.86 -37.30 -15.05
C THR A 97 17.64 -36.44 -15.38
N TYR A 98 17.74 -35.14 -15.12
CA TYR A 98 16.71 -34.17 -15.52
C TYR A 98 16.71 -33.97 -17.04
N ARG A 99 15.54 -34.05 -17.67
CA ARG A 99 15.40 -33.97 -19.14
C ARG A 99 15.22 -32.54 -19.63
N HIS A 100 14.67 -31.70 -18.78
CA HIS A 100 14.19 -30.36 -19.09
C HIS A 100 14.90 -29.30 -18.25
N LEU A 101 15.84 -29.65 -17.38
CA LEU A 101 16.61 -28.71 -16.56
C LEU A 101 18.09 -28.69 -16.95
N LYS A 102 18.69 -27.51 -16.85
CA LYS A 102 20.14 -27.32 -16.94
C LYS A 102 20.61 -26.39 -15.83
N LEU A 103 21.55 -26.83 -15.00
CA LEU A 103 22.14 -25.96 -13.99
C LEU A 103 22.94 -24.83 -14.67
N TRP A 104 22.50 -23.59 -14.48
CA TRP A 104 23.17 -22.38 -14.96
C TRP A 104 24.20 -21.89 -13.95
N GLY A 105 23.87 -21.96 -12.66
CA GLY A 105 24.81 -21.67 -11.59
C GLY A 105 24.17 -21.42 -10.24
N PHE A 106 24.73 -20.49 -9.49
CA PHE A 106 24.45 -20.34 -8.06
C PHE A 106 24.04 -18.90 -7.72
N TYR A 107 23.11 -18.77 -6.79
CA TYR A 107 22.54 -17.52 -6.27
C TYR A 107 23.05 -17.27 -4.84
N TRP A 108 23.62 -16.11 -4.56
CA TRP A 108 24.04 -15.75 -3.20
C TRP A 108 22.85 -15.26 -2.38
N MET A 109 22.51 -15.98 -1.31
CA MET A 109 21.29 -15.71 -0.53
C MET A 109 21.28 -14.36 0.19
N ASN A 110 22.42 -13.94 0.73
CA ASN A 110 22.46 -12.72 1.54
C ASN A 110 22.34 -11.49 0.63
N GLU A 111 21.28 -10.71 0.82
CA GLU A 111 20.87 -9.62 -0.07
C GLU A 111 21.71 -8.34 0.10
N GLY A 112 22.66 -8.32 1.05
CA GLY A 112 23.62 -7.23 1.23
C GLY A 112 25.04 -7.74 1.44
N ILE A 113 26.02 -7.15 0.75
CA ILE A 113 27.44 -7.50 0.91
C ILE A 113 28.15 -6.38 1.64
N HIS A 114 28.32 -6.55 2.95
CA HIS A 114 29.13 -5.64 3.76
C HIS A 114 30.63 -5.84 3.48
N PRO A 115 31.50 -4.84 3.78
CA PRO A 115 32.95 -4.97 3.60
C PRO A 115 33.56 -6.24 4.21
N ALA A 116 33.03 -6.69 5.35
CA ALA A 116 33.46 -7.91 6.03
C ALA A 116 33.11 -9.21 5.26
N ASP A 117 32.21 -9.16 4.28
CA ASP A 117 31.80 -10.33 3.48
C ASP A 117 32.40 -10.34 2.08
N GLU A 118 33.01 -9.24 1.62
CA GLU A 118 33.57 -9.15 0.27
C GLU A 118 34.59 -10.27 -0.02
N ALA A 119 35.42 -10.63 0.97
CA ALA A 119 36.43 -11.67 0.81
C ALA A 119 35.83 -13.06 0.58
N VAL A 120 34.78 -13.44 1.31
CA VAL A 120 34.11 -14.74 1.11
C VAL A 120 33.34 -14.77 -0.21
N VAL A 121 32.71 -13.66 -0.60
CA VAL A 121 31.97 -13.55 -1.86
C VAL A 121 32.91 -13.70 -3.07
N ARG A 122 34.06 -13.02 -3.07
CA ARG A 122 35.06 -13.16 -4.15
C ARG A 122 35.61 -14.59 -4.24
N ALA A 123 35.83 -15.23 -3.09
CA ALA A 123 36.26 -16.63 -3.06
C ALA A 123 35.18 -17.57 -3.61
N ALA A 124 33.90 -17.34 -3.26
CA ALA A 124 32.76 -18.09 -3.80
C ALA A 124 32.67 -17.93 -5.32
N ALA A 125 32.77 -16.70 -5.83
CA ALA A 125 32.80 -16.42 -7.26
C ALA A 125 33.93 -17.19 -7.98
N GLY A 126 35.14 -17.15 -7.43
CA GLY A 126 36.28 -17.88 -7.97
C GLY A 126 36.07 -19.40 -8.04
N GLU A 127 35.51 -20.01 -7.00
CA GLU A 127 35.21 -21.45 -7.00
C GLU A 127 34.08 -21.80 -7.99
N ILE A 128 33.01 -21.00 -8.04
CA ILE A 128 31.89 -21.18 -8.99
C ILE A 128 32.38 -21.11 -10.45
N HIS A 129 33.21 -20.12 -10.77
CA HIS A 129 33.79 -19.96 -12.10
C HIS A 129 34.76 -21.09 -12.44
N ARG A 130 35.58 -21.55 -11.50
CA ARG A 130 36.46 -22.71 -11.68
C ARG A 130 35.68 -23.99 -11.97
N LEU A 131 34.48 -24.12 -11.40
CA LEU A 131 33.56 -25.22 -11.64
C LEU A 131 32.77 -25.07 -12.97
N GLY A 132 32.92 -23.94 -13.68
CA GLY A 132 32.32 -23.68 -14.99
C GLY A 132 30.89 -23.13 -14.95
N TYR A 133 30.44 -22.62 -13.80
CA TYR A 133 29.09 -22.09 -13.60
C TYR A 133 29.08 -20.56 -13.46
N LYS A 134 27.87 -19.98 -13.37
CA LYS A 134 27.64 -18.54 -13.23
C LYS A 134 27.20 -18.15 -11.83
N PHE A 135 27.53 -16.94 -11.42
CA PHE A 135 27.22 -16.42 -10.09
C PHE A 135 26.18 -15.29 -10.16
N HIS A 136 25.11 -15.40 -9.38
CA HIS A 136 23.96 -14.52 -9.40
C HIS A 136 23.66 -13.93 -8.01
N TRP A 137 23.06 -12.74 -7.98
CA TRP A 137 22.64 -12.06 -6.76
C TRP A 137 21.42 -11.16 -6.99
N ILE A 138 20.57 -11.05 -5.96
CA ILE A 138 19.37 -10.21 -5.93
C ILE A 138 19.45 -9.29 -4.70
N PRO A 139 20.11 -8.13 -4.81
CA PRO A 139 20.22 -7.16 -3.72
C PRO A 139 18.95 -6.35 -3.52
N TRP A 140 18.62 -6.06 -2.26
CA TRP A 140 17.64 -5.03 -1.90
C TRP A 140 18.06 -3.62 -2.36
N PHE A 141 17.10 -2.71 -2.45
CA PHE A 141 17.33 -1.37 -3.00
C PHE A 141 18.38 -0.58 -2.20
N ASN A 142 19.50 -0.22 -2.82
CA ASN A 142 20.69 0.37 -2.16
C ASN A 142 21.41 -0.56 -1.17
N ALA A 143 21.35 -1.87 -1.37
CA ALA A 143 22.11 -2.81 -0.56
C ALA A 143 23.62 -2.54 -0.60
N PRO A 144 24.34 -2.73 0.52
CA PRO A 144 25.80 -2.67 0.56
C PRO A 144 26.44 -3.56 -0.51
N GLY A 145 27.45 -3.02 -1.19
CA GLY A 145 28.22 -3.74 -2.22
C GLY A 145 27.58 -3.79 -3.61
N VAL A 146 26.38 -3.21 -3.79
CA VAL A 146 25.69 -3.22 -5.08
C VAL A 146 26.44 -2.51 -6.19
N ASP A 147 27.15 -1.43 -5.88
CA ASP A 147 28.02 -0.69 -6.79
C ASP A 147 29.27 -1.47 -7.22
N LYS A 148 29.69 -2.44 -6.39
CA LYS A 148 30.89 -3.26 -6.61
C LYS A 148 30.61 -4.64 -7.18
N TRP A 149 29.37 -4.95 -7.59
CA TRP A 149 28.99 -6.33 -7.90
C TRP A 149 29.88 -7.02 -8.95
N ARG A 150 30.37 -6.28 -9.94
CA ARG A 150 31.30 -6.79 -10.96
C ARG A 150 32.66 -7.16 -10.37
N GLU A 151 33.17 -6.34 -9.46
CA GLU A 151 34.42 -6.61 -8.76
C GLU A 151 34.28 -7.81 -7.83
N LEU A 152 33.12 -7.97 -7.19
CA LEU A 152 32.79 -9.12 -6.34
C LEU A 152 32.69 -10.44 -7.12
N GLY A 153 32.61 -10.37 -8.45
CA GLY A 153 32.65 -11.54 -9.34
C GLY A 153 31.29 -12.10 -9.72
N PHE A 154 30.19 -11.38 -9.46
CA PHE A 154 28.89 -11.79 -9.98
C PHE A 154 28.84 -11.67 -11.51
N ASP A 155 28.12 -12.57 -12.17
CA ASP A 155 27.86 -12.56 -13.62
C ASP A 155 26.53 -11.87 -13.96
N LEU A 156 25.54 -11.97 -13.07
CA LEU A 156 24.22 -11.38 -13.22
C LEU A 156 23.72 -10.86 -11.87
N VAL A 157 23.32 -9.60 -11.82
CA VAL A 157 22.63 -9.02 -10.67
C VAL A 157 21.25 -8.54 -11.11
N ILE A 158 20.23 -8.81 -10.32
CA ILE A 158 18.86 -8.33 -10.53
C ILE A 158 18.42 -7.62 -9.25
N MET A 159 18.22 -6.30 -9.30
CA MET A 159 17.87 -5.54 -8.09
C MET A 159 16.38 -5.66 -7.77
N GLN A 160 16.06 -5.88 -6.49
CA GLN A 160 14.69 -5.77 -5.98
C GLN A 160 14.45 -4.32 -5.49
N PRO A 161 13.47 -3.58 -6.03
CA PRO A 161 13.19 -2.23 -5.56
C PRO A 161 12.55 -2.17 -4.17
N ASN A 162 12.02 -3.29 -3.66
CA ASN A 162 11.26 -3.40 -2.42
C ASN A 162 9.98 -2.57 -2.36
N TYR A 163 9.53 -2.07 -3.51
CA TYR A 163 8.37 -1.17 -3.59
C TYR A 163 7.07 -1.86 -3.18
N ALA A 164 6.93 -3.17 -3.47
CA ALA A 164 5.71 -3.93 -3.16
C ALA A 164 5.44 -4.07 -1.64
N PHE A 165 6.47 -3.84 -0.82
CA PHE A 165 6.44 -3.98 0.64
C PHE A 165 6.48 -2.63 1.37
N ILE A 166 6.53 -1.52 0.64
CA ILE A 166 6.43 -0.20 1.27
C ILE A 166 5.00 -0.03 1.75
N HIS A 167 4.83 0.00 3.07
CA HIS A 167 3.56 0.37 3.68
C HIS A 167 3.31 1.87 3.48
N PRO A 168 2.16 2.26 2.94
CA PRO A 168 1.72 3.64 2.99
C PRO A 168 1.59 4.09 4.46
N THR A 169 2.28 5.16 4.86
CA THR A 169 2.21 5.70 6.23
C THR A 169 1.30 6.93 6.31
N GLY A 170 0.77 7.25 7.50
CA GLY A 170 0.07 8.53 7.72
C GLY A 170 -1.20 8.74 6.90
N GLY A 171 -1.90 7.65 6.53
CA GLY A 171 -3.10 7.72 5.70
C GLY A 171 -2.84 7.80 4.18
N LEU A 172 -1.58 7.77 3.76
CA LEU A 172 -1.20 7.51 2.36
C LEU A 172 -1.86 6.20 1.91
N ARG A 173 -2.29 6.13 0.65
CA ARG A 173 -2.82 4.88 0.06
C ARG A 173 -1.89 4.29 -0.99
N ILE A 174 -0.90 5.05 -1.45
CA ILE A 174 0.06 4.68 -2.51
C ILE A 174 1.48 5.06 -2.05
N PRO A 175 2.47 4.15 -2.16
CA PRO A 175 3.84 4.46 -1.77
C PRO A 175 4.56 5.38 -2.77
N ASP A 176 5.66 5.99 -2.33
CA ASP A 176 6.47 6.88 -3.17
C ASP A 176 7.09 6.15 -4.38
N GLU A 177 6.50 6.38 -5.56
CA GLU A 177 6.89 5.84 -6.86
C GLU A 177 8.32 6.21 -7.28
N ASP A 178 8.95 7.20 -6.63
CA ASP A 178 10.35 7.53 -6.87
C ASP A 178 11.26 6.31 -6.68
N ARG A 179 10.92 5.42 -5.72
CA ARG A 179 11.65 4.16 -5.50
C ARG A 179 11.83 3.35 -6.79
N LEU A 180 10.78 3.26 -7.62
CA LEU A 180 10.81 2.52 -8.86
C LEU A 180 11.73 3.20 -9.90
N THR A 181 11.63 4.53 -10.01
CA THR A 181 12.47 5.35 -10.91
C THR A 181 13.95 5.23 -10.53
N GLN A 182 14.27 5.41 -9.24
CA GLN A 182 15.65 5.29 -8.74
C GLN A 182 16.21 3.89 -8.98
N ALA A 183 15.43 2.84 -8.72
CA ALA A 183 15.86 1.47 -8.93
C ALA A 183 16.16 1.20 -10.41
N ALA A 184 15.26 1.62 -11.30
CA ALA A 184 15.46 1.47 -12.75
C ALA A 184 16.70 2.23 -13.25
N ASN A 185 16.95 3.43 -12.72
CA ASN A 185 18.12 4.23 -13.04
C ASN A 185 19.43 3.58 -12.57
N GLN A 186 19.45 3.07 -11.34
CA GLN A 186 20.60 2.37 -10.79
C GLN A 186 20.88 1.08 -11.56
N CYS A 187 19.83 0.30 -11.90
CA CYS A 187 19.95 -0.89 -12.73
C CYS A 187 20.57 -0.58 -14.08
N ARG A 188 20.09 0.47 -14.76
CA ARG A 188 20.62 0.89 -16.06
C ARG A 188 22.09 1.33 -15.96
N ARG A 189 22.43 2.12 -14.94
CA ARG A 189 23.79 2.63 -14.70
C ARG A 189 24.79 1.51 -14.45
N LEU A 190 24.42 0.50 -13.66
CA LEU A 190 25.30 -0.60 -13.26
C LEU A 190 25.21 -1.82 -14.20
N GLY A 191 24.26 -1.83 -15.13
CA GLY A 191 23.99 -2.93 -16.05
C GLY A 191 23.41 -4.15 -15.35
N MET A 192 22.45 -3.94 -14.45
CA MET A 192 21.71 -4.97 -13.70
C MET A 192 20.32 -5.20 -14.32
N GLY A 193 19.72 -6.35 -14.02
CA GLY A 193 18.29 -6.57 -14.19
C GLY A 193 17.46 -5.94 -13.07
N ILE A 194 16.14 -6.00 -13.20
CA ILE A 194 15.19 -5.52 -12.19
C ILE A 194 14.20 -6.62 -11.82
N GLU A 195 13.92 -6.78 -10.54
CA GLU A 195 12.90 -7.69 -10.03
C GLU A 195 11.58 -6.95 -9.84
N MET A 196 10.48 -7.63 -10.17
CA MET A 196 9.13 -7.22 -9.78
C MET A 196 8.67 -8.12 -8.64
N GLU A 197 8.36 -7.51 -7.50
CA GLU A 197 7.87 -8.23 -6.33
C GLU A 197 6.35 -8.22 -6.31
N LEU A 198 5.75 -9.40 -6.19
CA LEU A 198 4.31 -9.56 -6.03
C LEU A 198 4.04 -9.90 -4.56
N ASN A 199 3.65 -8.89 -3.79
CA ASN A 199 3.23 -9.06 -2.41
C ASN A 199 1.85 -9.74 -2.36
N GLU A 200 1.74 -10.91 -1.71
CA GLU A 200 0.49 -11.68 -1.62
C GLU A 200 -0.68 -10.88 -1.00
N ALA A 201 -0.39 -9.80 -0.25
CA ALA A 201 -1.40 -8.88 0.26
C ALA A 201 -2.31 -8.30 -0.84
N LEU A 202 -1.83 -8.15 -2.09
CA LEU A 202 -2.64 -7.67 -3.22
C LEU A 202 -3.88 -8.52 -3.50
N LEU A 203 -3.87 -9.79 -3.10
CA LEU A 203 -4.97 -10.72 -3.30
C LEU A 203 -6.14 -10.42 -2.36
N ALA A 204 -5.86 -9.86 -1.18
CA ALA A 204 -6.85 -9.50 -0.17
C ALA A 204 -7.17 -8.01 -0.16
N ASP A 205 -6.16 -7.16 -0.34
CA ASP A 205 -6.24 -5.72 -0.13
C ASP A 205 -6.04 -4.96 -1.47
N PRO A 206 -7.07 -4.22 -1.93
CA PRO A 206 -6.99 -3.34 -3.09
C PRO A 206 -5.81 -2.36 -3.09
N ALA A 207 -5.36 -1.89 -1.92
CA ALA A 207 -4.27 -0.94 -1.82
C ALA A 207 -2.93 -1.50 -2.33
N TYR A 208 -2.71 -2.81 -2.30
CA TYR A 208 -1.49 -3.42 -2.83
C TYR A 208 -1.58 -3.75 -4.32
N ARG A 209 -2.78 -3.69 -4.92
CA ARG A 209 -2.97 -3.95 -6.37
C ARG A 209 -2.35 -2.85 -7.21
N ILE A 210 -2.44 -1.60 -6.74
CA ILE A 210 -1.83 -0.46 -7.43
C ILE A 210 -0.30 -0.57 -7.46
N ASN A 211 0.33 -1.15 -6.43
CA ASN A 211 1.79 -1.32 -6.41
C ASN A 211 2.27 -2.17 -7.59
N LEU A 212 1.58 -3.28 -7.87
CA LEU A 212 1.90 -4.10 -9.05
C LEU A 212 1.61 -3.34 -10.34
N GLN A 213 0.51 -2.58 -10.42
CA GLN A 213 0.21 -1.77 -11.59
C GLN A 213 1.31 -0.74 -11.87
N LEU A 214 1.82 -0.08 -10.84
CA LEU A 214 2.88 0.92 -10.93
C LEU A 214 4.22 0.28 -11.34
N TYR A 215 4.55 -0.91 -10.81
CA TYR A 215 5.66 -1.72 -11.31
C TYR A 215 5.60 -1.95 -12.83
N LEU A 216 4.41 -2.19 -13.38
CA LEU A 216 4.25 -2.38 -14.83
C LEU A 216 4.32 -1.03 -15.58
N ASP A 217 3.69 0.01 -15.04
CA ASP A 217 3.66 1.35 -15.65
C ASP A 217 5.05 1.95 -15.81
N HIS A 218 5.89 1.82 -14.78
CA HIS A 218 7.30 2.26 -14.82
C HIS A 218 8.10 1.49 -15.87
N GLY A 219 7.78 0.22 -16.13
CA GLY A 219 8.49 -0.55 -17.13
C GLY A 219 8.21 -0.16 -18.58
N ASP A 220 7.16 0.60 -18.86
CA ASP A 220 6.86 1.13 -20.20
C ASP A 220 7.98 2.06 -20.71
N HIS A 221 8.28 1.99 -22.01
CA HIS A 221 9.37 2.77 -22.60
C HIS A 221 9.13 4.28 -22.57
N SER A 222 7.89 4.76 -22.41
CA SER A 222 7.61 6.19 -22.22
C SER A 222 8.02 6.69 -20.83
N LEU A 223 8.29 5.79 -19.87
CA LEU A 223 8.64 6.11 -18.50
C LEU A 223 10.05 5.61 -18.12
N ASP A 224 10.23 4.59 -17.28
CA ASP A 224 11.58 4.08 -16.94
C ASP A 224 12.09 3.04 -17.95
N GLY A 225 11.21 2.28 -18.58
CA GLY A 225 11.57 1.43 -19.71
C GLY A 225 12.49 0.28 -19.33
N TYR A 226 11.92 -0.72 -18.66
CA TYR A 226 12.55 -2.02 -18.41
C TYR A 226 11.68 -3.20 -18.86
N GLN A 227 10.54 -2.94 -19.52
CA GLN A 227 9.72 -3.95 -20.18
C GLN A 227 10.49 -4.70 -21.28
N ALA A 228 11.37 -4.00 -22.00
CA ALA A 228 12.18 -4.56 -23.08
C ALA A 228 13.66 -4.26 -22.85
N GLY A 229 14.52 -5.21 -23.22
CA GLY A 229 15.99 -5.06 -23.15
C GLY A 229 16.60 -5.27 -21.77
N ALA A 230 15.82 -5.22 -20.68
CA ALA A 230 16.27 -5.56 -19.33
C ALA A 230 16.03 -7.05 -19.01
N VAL A 231 16.94 -7.64 -18.23
CA VAL A 231 16.69 -8.92 -17.55
C VAL A 231 15.71 -8.65 -16.41
N ARG A 232 14.72 -9.52 -16.26
CA ARG A 232 13.65 -9.36 -15.27
C ARG A 232 13.51 -10.62 -14.42
N ALA A 233 13.32 -10.44 -13.12
CA ALA A 233 12.87 -11.50 -12.20
C ALA A 233 11.47 -11.18 -11.66
N TYR A 234 10.79 -12.20 -11.13
CA TYR A 234 9.49 -12.07 -10.49
C TYR A 234 9.51 -12.82 -9.16
N TYR A 235 9.46 -12.09 -8.06
CA TYR A 235 9.19 -12.69 -6.75
C TYR A 235 7.68 -12.84 -6.60
N GLN A 236 7.18 -14.06 -6.45
CA GLN A 236 5.73 -14.34 -6.43
C GLN A 236 5.24 -15.05 -5.16
N GLY A 237 6.06 -15.11 -4.11
CA GLY A 237 5.79 -15.96 -2.96
C GLY A 237 5.60 -17.41 -3.41
N THR A 238 4.43 -17.97 -3.13
CA THR A 238 4.13 -19.36 -3.48
C THR A 238 3.56 -19.50 -4.89
N ASP A 239 2.39 -18.91 -5.15
CA ASP A 239 1.62 -19.13 -6.39
C ASP A 239 0.84 -17.88 -6.85
N THR A 240 1.30 -16.69 -6.48
CA THR A 240 0.56 -15.42 -6.71
C THR A 240 0.15 -15.24 -8.17
N ILE A 241 1.04 -15.49 -9.13
CA ILE A 241 0.72 -15.34 -10.57
C ILE A 241 -0.39 -16.31 -10.99
N ALA A 242 -0.39 -17.54 -10.48
CA ALA A 242 -1.42 -18.53 -10.76
C ALA A 242 -2.76 -18.14 -10.12
N ARG A 243 -2.74 -17.58 -8.92
CA ARG A 243 -3.94 -17.05 -8.24
C ARG A 243 -4.53 -15.86 -8.98
N LEU A 244 -3.71 -14.95 -9.52
CA LEU A 244 -4.18 -13.87 -10.40
C LEU A 244 -4.84 -14.42 -11.67
N CYS A 245 -4.20 -15.39 -12.34
CA CYS A 245 -4.73 -16.03 -13.55
C CYS A 245 -6.12 -16.65 -13.35
N ARG A 246 -6.32 -17.33 -12.21
CA ARG A 246 -7.55 -18.07 -11.88
C ARG A 246 -8.57 -17.23 -11.13
N SER A 247 -8.26 -15.98 -10.80
CA SER A 247 -9.11 -15.17 -9.94
C SER A 247 -10.46 -14.90 -10.61
N PRO A 248 -11.58 -15.06 -9.90
CA PRO A 248 -12.88 -14.63 -10.38
C PRO A 248 -13.05 -13.10 -10.27
N LEU A 249 -12.16 -12.41 -9.55
CA LEU A 249 -12.21 -10.96 -9.40
C LEU A 249 -11.60 -10.28 -10.64
N PRO A 250 -12.37 -9.48 -11.41
CA PRO A 250 -11.87 -8.88 -12.64
C PRO A 250 -10.61 -8.04 -12.46
N GLY A 251 -10.49 -7.29 -11.35
CA GLY A 251 -9.30 -6.49 -11.06
C GLY A 251 -8.02 -7.32 -10.89
N LEU A 252 -8.11 -8.46 -10.19
CA LEU A 252 -6.97 -9.38 -10.04
C LEU A 252 -6.66 -10.10 -11.36
N ARG A 253 -7.70 -10.48 -12.11
CA ARG A 253 -7.51 -11.11 -13.42
C ARG A 253 -6.84 -10.16 -14.40
N ARG A 254 -7.21 -8.88 -14.39
CA ARG A 254 -6.55 -7.84 -15.19
C ARG A 254 -5.06 -7.73 -14.85
N LEU A 255 -4.67 -7.78 -13.58
CA LEU A 255 -3.24 -7.74 -13.22
C LEU A 255 -2.45 -8.91 -13.84
N TYR A 256 -3.05 -10.10 -13.96
CA TYR A 256 -2.43 -11.20 -14.70
C TYR A 256 -2.31 -10.89 -16.19
N ASP A 257 -3.37 -10.38 -16.82
CA ASP A 257 -3.36 -10.06 -18.25
C ASP A 257 -2.34 -8.93 -18.56
N ASP A 258 -2.24 -7.93 -17.68
CA ASP A 258 -1.26 -6.85 -17.75
C ASP A 258 0.17 -7.37 -17.59
N LEU A 259 0.41 -8.24 -16.59
CA LEU A 259 1.69 -8.94 -16.40
C LEU A 259 2.07 -9.78 -17.62
N TYR A 260 1.10 -10.48 -18.24
CA TYR A 260 1.31 -11.23 -19.48
C TYR A 260 1.73 -10.30 -20.62
N HIS A 261 1.00 -9.21 -20.85
CA HIS A 261 1.35 -8.22 -21.87
C HIS A 261 2.72 -7.60 -21.61
N PHE A 262 3.08 -7.37 -20.34
CA PHE A 262 4.36 -6.83 -19.95
C PHE A 262 5.49 -7.81 -20.28
N HIS A 263 5.30 -9.08 -19.95
CA HIS A 263 6.22 -10.15 -20.32
C HIS A 263 6.40 -10.25 -21.85
N LYS A 264 5.31 -10.10 -22.61
CA LYS A 264 5.30 -10.10 -24.08
C LYS A 264 5.88 -8.83 -24.71
N GLY A 265 6.12 -7.78 -23.93
CA GLY A 265 6.59 -6.49 -24.44
C GLY A 265 5.52 -5.66 -25.14
N THR A 266 4.24 -5.97 -24.91
CA THR A 266 3.08 -5.28 -25.52
C THR A 266 2.24 -4.50 -24.52
N TYR A 267 2.64 -4.48 -23.25
CA TYR A 267 1.93 -3.71 -22.22
C TYR A 267 1.99 -2.22 -22.54
N LYS A 268 0.91 -1.53 -22.16
CA LYS A 268 0.74 -0.09 -22.23
C LYS A 268 0.29 0.38 -20.87
N ARG A 269 0.85 1.51 -20.43
CA ARG A 269 0.54 2.09 -19.12
C ARG A 269 -0.96 2.26 -18.90
N ARG A 270 -1.40 1.94 -17.67
CA ARG A 270 -2.79 2.14 -17.23
C ARG A 270 -3.02 3.55 -16.71
N ARG A 271 -2.00 4.22 -16.16
CA ARG A 271 -2.09 5.55 -15.56
C ARG A 271 -3.21 5.60 -14.50
N PRO A 272 -3.04 4.93 -13.35
CA PRO A 272 -4.07 4.81 -12.34
C PRO A 272 -4.21 6.13 -11.54
N TYR A 273 -4.50 7.24 -12.22
CA TYR A 273 -4.58 8.58 -11.66
C TYR A 273 -5.84 9.30 -12.17
N GLN A 274 -6.33 10.25 -11.39
CA GLN A 274 -7.41 11.15 -11.80
C GLN A 274 -6.99 11.96 -13.04
N PRO A 275 -7.80 11.98 -14.11
CA PRO A 275 -7.51 12.82 -15.26
C PRO A 275 -7.64 14.29 -14.86
N LEU A 276 -6.58 15.07 -15.13
CA LEU A 276 -6.51 16.49 -14.83
C LEU A 276 -6.52 17.32 -16.10
N HIS A 277 -7.17 18.49 -16.04
CA HIS A 277 -7.05 19.51 -17.08
C HIS A 277 -5.85 20.41 -16.77
N ALA A 278 -4.90 20.45 -17.70
CA ALA A 278 -3.73 21.31 -17.56
C ALA A 278 -4.14 22.80 -17.52
N PRO A 279 -3.47 23.61 -16.67
CA PRO A 279 -3.48 25.06 -16.84
C PRO A 279 -2.97 25.42 -18.23
N ARG A 280 -3.52 26.49 -18.83
CA ARG A 280 -3.13 26.91 -20.19
C ARG A 280 -1.61 27.15 -20.29
N GLY A 281 -0.94 26.49 -21.23
CA GLY A 281 0.51 26.59 -21.43
C GLY A 281 1.34 25.72 -20.49
N ALA A 282 0.69 24.82 -19.73
CA ALA A 282 1.31 23.87 -18.81
C ALA A 282 0.89 22.43 -19.12
N GLU A 283 0.68 22.11 -20.39
CA GLU A 283 0.16 20.81 -20.86
C GLU A 283 1.06 19.63 -20.48
N CYS A 284 2.37 19.87 -20.33
CA CYS A 284 3.33 18.88 -19.85
C CYS A 284 2.96 18.31 -18.48
N LEU A 285 2.35 19.11 -17.60
CA LEU A 285 2.08 18.71 -16.22
C LEU A 285 1.09 17.54 -16.09
N VAL A 286 0.35 17.18 -17.13
CA VAL A 286 -0.69 16.14 -17.08
C VAL A 286 -0.55 15.12 -18.21
N ASP A 287 0.57 15.13 -18.94
CA ASP A 287 0.78 14.23 -20.07
C ASP A 287 1.17 12.79 -19.63
N GLY A 288 1.43 12.62 -18.33
CA GLY A 288 1.81 11.36 -17.69
C GLY A 288 3.28 11.01 -17.87
N LEU A 289 4.13 11.96 -18.26
CA LEU A 289 5.55 11.77 -18.48
C LEU A 289 6.33 12.65 -17.50
N TRP A 290 7.41 12.10 -16.95
CA TRP A 290 8.37 12.87 -16.17
C TRP A 290 9.80 12.47 -16.52
N ALA A 291 10.74 13.36 -16.21
CA ALA A 291 12.15 13.19 -16.52
C ALA A 291 12.78 12.09 -15.65
N THR A 292 12.54 10.84 -16.02
CA THR A 292 13.04 9.66 -15.30
C THR A 292 14.46 9.27 -15.67
N ARG A 293 14.91 9.53 -16.90
CA ARG A 293 16.19 9.01 -17.41
C ARG A 293 17.22 10.10 -17.63
N HIS A 294 18.47 9.77 -17.31
CA HIS A 294 19.59 10.62 -17.71
C HIS A 294 19.61 10.76 -19.25
N GLY A 295 19.45 11.98 -19.75
CA GLY A 295 19.42 12.30 -21.18
C GLY A 295 18.04 12.25 -21.86
N SER A 296 16.96 11.88 -21.15
CA SER A 296 15.60 12.14 -21.66
C SER A 296 15.26 13.62 -21.49
N SER A 297 14.74 14.26 -22.54
CA SER A 297 14.18 15.62 -22.46
C SER A 297 12.66 15.50 -22.44
N VAL A 298 12.06 15.59 -21.26
CA VAL A 298 10.62 15.76 -21.10
C VAL A 298 10.34 17.26 -20.98
N PRO A 299 9.28 17.80 -21.60
CA PRO A 299 8.88 19.19 -21.40
C PRO A 299 8.62 19.46 -19.91
N ALA A 300 9.04 20.62 -19.42
CA ALA A 300 8.81 21.02 -18.03
C ALA A 300 8.46 22.51 -17.96
N LEU A 301 7.51 22.84 -17.08
CA LEU A 301 7.13 24.20 -16.74
C LEU A 301 8.18 24.81 -15.80
N LYS A 302 8.80 25.91 -16.25
CA LYS A 302 9.78 26.64 -15.44
C LYS A 302 9.11 27.70 -14.58
N LEU A 303 9.37 27.67 -13.28
CA LEU A 303 8.87 28.64 -12.31
C LEU A 303 10.06 29.41 -11.70
N THR A 304 9.99 30.74 -11.75
CA THR A 304 11.09 31.64 -11.35
C THR A 304 10.68 32.67 -10.29
N ALA A 305 9.39 32.88 -10.09
CA ALA A 305 8.88 33.82 -9.09
C ALA A 305 9.08 33.22 -7.68
N PRO A 306 9.51 34.01 -6.67
CA PRO A 306 9.68 33.50 -5.30
C PRO A 306 8.41 32.89 -4.68
N GLN A 307 7.26 33.29 -5.21
CA GLN A 307 5.95 32.70 -4.94
C GLN A 307 5.30 32.41 -6.30
N ALA A 308 5.12 31.14 -6.61
CA ALA A 308 4.41 30.70 -7.81
C ALA A 308 3.17 29.89 -7.44
N SER A 309 2.16 29.86 -8.30
CA SER A 309 0.98 29.02 -8.09
C SER A 309 0.44 28.44 -9.39
N LEU A 310 -0.05 27.21 -9.32
CA LEU A 310 -0.76 26.53 -10.40
C LEU A 310 -2.18 26.25 -9.94
N THR A 311 -3.14 26.32 -10.85
CA THR A 311 -4.56 26.10 -10.56
C THR A 311 -5.15 25.15 -11.59
N PHE A 312 -5.72 24.06 -11.10
CA PHE A 312 -6.35 23.01 -11.86
C PHE A 312 -7.85 23.07 -11.60
N ASP A 313 -8.62 23.10 -12.68
CA ASP A 313 -10.07 22.89 -12.64
C ASP A 313 -10.32 21.39 -12.64
N LEU A 314 -11.06 20.93 -11.62
CA LEU A 314 -11.41 19.53 -11.45
C LEU A 314 -12.83 19.26 -11.93
N SER A 315 -13.67 20.29 -12.10
CA SER A 315 -15.08 20.14 -12.49
C SER A 315 -15.87 19.20 -11.56
N GLY A 316 -15.57 19.27 -10.26
CA GLY A 316 -16.15 18.41 -9.23
C GLY A 316 -15.57 16.99 -9.29
N ARG A 317 -14.37 16.75 -8.79
CA ARG A 317 -13.81 15.39 -8.67
C ARG A 317 -13.61 15.01 -7.23
N LEU A 318 -13.81 13.73 -6.93
CA LEU A 318 -13.28 13.15 -5.72
C LEU A 318 -11.76 13.09 -5.88
N VAL A 319 -11.04 13.84 -5.05
CA VAL A 319 -9.58 13.91 -5.09
C VAL A 319 -9.02 13.42 -3.76
N GLY A 320 -8.00 12.57 -3.84
CA GLY A 320 -7.19 12.14 -2.71
C GLY A 320 -5.85 12.86 -2.69
N ASP A 321 -4.77 12.10 -2.55
CA ASP A 321 -3.42 12.64 -2.51
C ASP A 321 -3.02 13.28 -3.86
N VAL A 322 -2.13 14.27 -3.82
CA VAL A 322 -1.61 14.96 -5.01
C VAL A 322 -0.10 14.85 -5.02
N ARG A 323 0.46 14.39 -6.13
CA ARG A 323 1.89 14.28 -6.35
C ARG A 323 2.37 15.34 -7.33
N VAL A 324 3.54 15.89 -7.08
CA VAL A 324 4.22 16.83 -7.97
C VAL A 324 5.64 16.34 -8.19
N HIS A 325 6.08 16.22 -9.44
CA HIS A 325 7.46 15.95 -9.78
C HIS A 325 8.22 17.22 -10.15
N PHE A 326 9.47 17.29 -9.71
CA PHE A 326 10.40 18.34 -10.05
C PHE A 326 11.55 17.78 -10.87
N ALA A 327 11.78 18.35 -12.05
CA ALA A 327 12.90 17.98 -12.90
C ALA A 327 14.17 18.76 -12.55
N GLY A 328 15.33 18.08 -12.61
CA GLY A 328 16.64 18.71 -12.42
C GLY A 328 17.07 18.80 -10.96
N SER A 329 17.98 19.73 -10.64
CA SER A 329 18.64 19.80 -9.32
C SER A 329 18.09 20.87 -8.37
N ALA A 330 17.02 21.58 -8.76
CA ALA A 330 16.45 22.69 -7.99
C ALA A 330 15.00 22.37 -7.60
N ALA A 331 14.66 22.61 -6.34
CA ALA A 331 13.34 22.36 -5.77
C ALA A 331 12.77 23.61 -5.10
N PRO A 332 11.44 23.69 -4.95
CA PRO A 332 10.85 24.65 -4.02
C PRO A 332 11.25 24.31 -2.58
N GLN A 333 11.36 25.34 -1.74
CA GLN A 333 11.54 25.16 -0.29
C GLN A 333 10.27 24.58 0.36
N ARG A 334 9.12 24.84 -0.24
CA ARG A 334 7.81 24.38 0.22
C ARG A 334 6.82 24.27 -0.93
N VAL A 335 5.96 23.27 -0.86
CA VAL A 335 4.79 23.10 -1.72
C VAL A 335 3.53 23.10 -0.86
N GLY A 336 2.50 23.83 -1.28
CA GLY A 336 1.20 23.85 -0.62
C GLY A 336 0.10 23.37 -1.55
N LEU A 337 -0.88 22.65 -1.01
CA LEU A 337 -2.10 22.21 -1.68
C LEU A 337 -3.30 22.92 -1.08
N SER A 338 -4.08 23.63 -1.89
CA SER A 338 -5.41 24.12 -1.52
C SER A 338 -6.49 23.49 -2.38
N LEU A 339 -7.61 23.14 -1.77
CA LEU A 339 -8.77 22.52 -2.40
C LEU A 339 -10.00 23.40 -2.09
N ASP A 340 -10.63 23.97 -3.12
CA ASP A 340 -11.73 24.95 -3.01
C ASP A 340 -11.42 26.14 -2.07
N SER A 341 -10.18 26.64 -2.14
CA SER A 341 -9.63 27.75 -1.33
C SER A 341 -9.34 27.43 0.14
N GLU A 342 -9.68 26.24 0.62
CA GLU A 342 -9.18 25.74 1.90
C GLU A 342 -7.82 25.11 1.71
N VAL A 343 -6.89 25.34 2.63
CA VAL A 343 -5.60 24.70 2.52
C VAL A 343 -5.67 23.30 3.10
N ALA A 344 -5.33 22.35 2.26
CA ALA A 344 -5.43 20.93 2.56
C ALA A 344 -4.17 20.46 3.29
N THR A 345 -3.01 20.67 2.67
CA THR A 345 -1.69 20.21 3.16
C THR A 345 -0.55 21.09 2.67
N VAL A 346 0.55 21.06 3.42
CA VAL A 346 1.83 21.68 3.06
C VAL A 346 2.94 20.68 3.29
N ASP A 347 3.86 20.59 2.34
CA ASP A 347 5.06 19.76 2.42
C ASP A 347 6.33 20.61 2.24
N ASN A 348 7.38 20.29 2.97
CA ASN A 348 8.69 20.94 2.83
C ASN A 348 9.62 19.98 2.09
N ILE A 349 10.14 20.41 0.94
CA ILE A 349 10.85 19.51 0.03
C ILE A 349 12.36 19.70 0.17
N THR A 350 13.08 18.59 0.31
CA THR A 350 14.53 18.52 0.14
C THR A 350 14.81 17.47 -0.92
N LEU A 351 15.41 17.88 -2.05
CA LEU A 351 15.72 16.95 -3.15
C LEU A 351 17.11 16.35 -2.99
N ASP A 352 17.26 15.14 -3.54
CA ASP A 352 18.55 14.54 -3.87
C ASP A 352 18.89 14.82 -5.35
N PRO A 353 19.88 15.66 -5.65
CA PRO A 353 20.26 16.00 -7.03
C PRO A 353 20.77 14.83 -7.87
N GLU A 354 21.27 13.74 -7.25
CA GLU A 354 21.90 12.63 -7.99
C GLU A 354 20.87 11.71 -8.69
N HIS A 355 19.59 11.83 -8.33
CA HIS A 355 18.52 10.93 -8.79
C HIS A 355 17.61 11.51 -9.87
N GLY A 356 17.92 12.70 -10.40
CA GLY A 356 17.23 13.29 -11.57
C GLY A 356 16.08 14.24 -11.24
N GLY A 357 15.83 14.51 -9.97
CA GLY A 357 14.67 15.26 -9.49
C GLY A 357 14.17 14.70 -8.17
N GLY A 358 12.94 15.06 -7.80
CA GLY A 358 12.21 14.34 -6.77
C GLY A 358 10.80 14.88 -6.62
N PHE A 359 10.10 14.44 -5.57
CA PHE A 359 8.65 14.56 -5.50
C PHE A 359 8.19 15.31 -4.25
N ALA A 360 7.03 15.97 -4.39
CA ALA A 360 6.18 16.32 -3.26
C ALA A 360 4.96 15.41 -3.25
N ILE A 361 4.58 14.89 -2.08
CA ILE A 361 3.34 14.14 -1.89
C ILE A 361 2.48 14.92 -0.89
N LEU A 362 1.42 15.54 -1.41
CA LEU A 362 0.50 16.38 -0.66
C LEU A 362 -0.73 15.54 -0.31
N THR A 363 -0.82 15.12 0.94
CA THR A 363 -1.87 14.19 1.39
C THR A 363 -3.14 14.91 1.79
N CYS A 364 -4.32 14.33 1.56
CA CYS A 364 -5.55 14.86 2.15
C CYS A 364 -6.67 13.80 2.22
N PRO A 365 -7.62 13.94 3.16
CA PRO A 365 -8.82 13.12 3.16
C PRO A 365 -9.57 13.26 1.83
N SER A 366 -9.97 12.14 1.24
CA SER A 366 -10.71 12.15 -0.03
C SER A 366 -12.00 12.94 0.10
N ARG A 367 -12.18 13.93 -0.78
CA ARG A 367 -13.36 14.79 -0.80
C ARG A 367 -13.67 15.26 -2.20
N LEU A 368 -14.92 15.65 -2.44
CA LEU A 368 -15.34 16.26 -3.69
C LEU A 368 -14.79 17.68 -3.74
N VAL A 369 -14.08 18.02 -4.80
CA VAL A 369 -13.41 19.31 -4.98
C VAL A 369 -13.63 19.82 -6.39
N ARG A 370 -13.89 21.12 -6.55
CA ARG A 370 -14.02 21.75 -7.87
C ARG A 370 -12.71 22.34 -8.37
N GLN A 371 -11.88 22.85 -7.47
CA GLN A 371 -10.65 23.52 -7.81
C GLN A 371 -9.50 23.07 -6.91
N MET A 372 -8.39 22.71 -7.53
CA MET A 372 -7.12 22.46 -6.86
C MET A 372 -6.13 23.58 -7.16
N ARG A 373 -5.42 24.05 -6.14
CA ARG A 373 -4.34 25.03 -6.28
C ARG A 373 -3.07 24.52 -5.62
N LEU A 374 -1.97 24.55 -6.37
CA LEU A 374 -0.63 24.30 -5.86
C LEU A 374 0.11 25.63 -5.69
N THR A 375 0.82 25.80 -4.58
CA THR A 375 1.68 26.97 -4.31
C THR A 375 3.11 26.52 -4.09
N PHE A 376 4.08 27.30 -4.57
CA PHE A 376 5.50 26.98 -4.53
C PHE A 376 6.28 28.15 -3.93
N ASP A 377 7.00 27.88 -2.84
CA ASP A 377 7.95 28.81 -2.24
C ASP A 377 9.32 28.57 -2.88
N ILE A 378 9.75 29.46 -3.76
CA ILE A 378 11.00 29.32 -4.52
C ILE A 378 12.03 30.29 -3.95
N LYS A 379 13.25 29.79 -3.74
CA LYS A 379 14.34 30.63 -3.25
C LYS A 379 14.65 31.74 -4.27
N PRO A 380 14.82 33.00 -3.83
CA PRO A 380 15.09 34.11 -4.76
C PRO A 380 16.30 33.85 -5.66
N GLY A 381 16.10 34.02 -6.98
CA GLY A 381 17.13 33.82 -8.00
C GLY A 381 17.27 32.38 -8.51
N GLU A 382 16.53 31.42 -7.94
CA GLU A 382 16.48 30.04 -8.45
C GLU A 382 15.33 29.85 -9.45
N THR A 383 15.45 28.82 -10.29
CA THR A 383 14.41 28.38 -11.21
C THR A 383 14.15 26.92 -10.95
N ILE A 384 12.91 26.56 -10.68
CA ILE A 384 12.49 25.15 -10.57
C ILE A 384 11.80 24.74 -11.86
N ALA A 385 11.85 23.45 -12.18
CA ALA A 385 11.14 22.86 -13.30
C ALA A 385 10.15 21.82 -12.78
N VAL A 386 8.88 21.97 -13.14
CA VAL A 386 7.80 21.01 -12.83
C VAL A 386 7.40 20.37 -14.13
N ASP A 387 7.51 19.05 -14.24
CA ASP A 387 7.14 18.30 -15.45
C ASP A 387 5.88 17.46 -15.24
N GLU A 388 5.50 17.13 -14.00
CA GLU A 388 4.28 16.36 -13.75
C GLU A 388 3.52 16.75 -12.46
N VAL A 389 2.20 16.70 -12.55
CA VAL A 389 1.25 16.76 -11.44
C VAL A 389 0.23 15.63 -11.61
N LEU A 390 0.14 14.77 -10.60
CA LEU A 390 -0.80 13.65 -10.56
C LEU A 390 -1.75 13.83 -9.38
N ALA A 391 -3.04 13.61 -9.62
CA ALA A 391 -4.01 13.43 -8.56
C ALA A 391 -4.30 11.94 -8.43
N MET A 392 -4.04 11.38 -7.24
CA MET A 392 -4.19 9.95 -7.00
C MET A 392 -5.67 9.56 -6.98
N PRO A 393 -6.01 8.28 -7.25
CA PRO A 393 -7.37 7.77 -7.08
C PRO A 393 -7.88 8.11 -5.68
N ALA A 394 -9.12 8.58 -5.62
CA ALA A 394 -9.72 8.92 -4.36
C ALA A 394 -10.17 7.66 -3.65
N ALA A 395 -9.68 7.51 -2.42
CA ALA A 395 -9.74 6.24 -1.75
C ALA A 395 -10.92 6.24 -0.76
N HIS A 396 -11.91 5.41 -1.03
CA HIS A 396 -13.16 5.30 -0.26
C HIS A 396 -13.40 3.85 0.20
N LEU A 397 -14.48 3.60 0.95
CA LEU A 397 -14.74 2.29 1.56
C LEU A 397 -15.08 1.20 0.54
N LEU A 398 -15.58 1.58 -0.64
CA LEU A 398 -15.82 0.66 -1.75
C LEU A 398 -14.60 0.45 -2.66
N TRP A 399 -13.48 1.13 -2.42
CA TRP A 399 -12.37 1.15 -3.37
C TRP A 399 -11.80 -0.24 -3.65
N GLY A 400 -11.79 -0.63 -4.93
CA GLY A 400 -11.38 -1.94 -5.42
C GLY A 400 -12.25 -3.13 -4.94
N ILE A 401 -13.39 -2.84 -4.33
CA ILE A 401 -14.41 -3.84 -3.99
C ILE A 401 -15.21 -4.17 -5.26
N PRO A 402 -15.32 -5.45 -5.64
CA PRO A 402 -16.11 -5.87 -6.79
C PRO A 402 -17.58 -5.46 -6.66
N CYS A 403 -18.17 -5.00 -7.77
CA CYS A 403 -19.61 -4.74 -7.85
C CYS A 403 -20.35 -5.88 -8.56
N GLU A 404 -21.41 -6.40 -7.95
CA GLU A 404 -22.38 -7.19 -8.72
C GLU A 404 -23.34 -6.26 -9.43
N THR A 405 -23.41 -6.37 -10.75
CA THR A 405 -24.23 -5.49 -11.58
C THR A 405 -24.93 -6.25 -12.70
N ASP A 406 -26.09 -5.74 -13.12
CA ASP A 406 -26.79 -6.16 -14.34
C ASP A 406 -26.33 -5.38 -15.60
N ALA A 407 -25.32 -4.50 -15.48
CA ALA A 407 -24.65 -3.88 -16.61
C ALA A 407 -23.68 -4.85 -17.31
N PRO A 408 -23.45 -4.71 -18.63
CA PRO A 408 -22.51 -5.53 -19.39
C PRO A 408 -21.02 -5.16 -19.20
N ALA A 409 -20.69 -4.11 -18.45
CA ALA A 409 -19.33 -3.60 -18.29
C ALA A 409 -18.55 -4.31 -17.16
N PRO A 410 -17.20 -4.19 -17.12
CA PRO A 410 -16.39 -4.75 -16.03
C PRO A 410 -16.78 -4.13 -14.68
N SER A 411 -17.04 -4.97 -13.68
CA SER A 411 -17.52 -4.58 -12.35
C SER A 411 -16.57 -3.70 -11.54
N ASP A 412 -15.32 -3.61 -11.96
CA ASP A 412 -14.21 -2.99 -11.24
C ASP A 412 -13.94 -1.53 -11.65
N CYS A 413 -14.57 -1.03 -12.72
CA CYS A 413 -14.51 0.38 -13.06
C CYS A 413 -15.30 1.26 -12.09
N LEU A 414 -16.32 0.71 -11.41
CA LEU A 414 -17.23 1.48 -10.55
C LEU A 414 -16.66 1.84 -9.18
N THR A 415 -15.47 1.35 -8.86
CA THR A 415 -14.86 1.48 -7.53
C THR A 415 -13.36 1.68 -7.61
N ASP A 416 -12.82 2.15 -8.74
CA ASP A 416 -11.37 2.34 -8.88
C ASP A 416 -10.91 3.69 -8.30
N GLY A 417 -11.85 4.55 -7.88
CA GLY A 417 -11.58 5.84 -7.29
C GLY A 417 -11.19 6.88 -8.33
N ILE A 418 -11.43 6.63 -9.62
CA ILE A 418 -11.08 7.48 -10.77
C ILE A 418 -12.36 7.95 -11.46
N ILE A 419 -12.59 9.25 -11.49
CA ILE A 419 -13.79 9.81 -12.13
C ILE A 419 -13.50 10.15 -13.58
N GLY A 420 -14.42 9.83 -14.50
CA GLY A 420 -14.27 10.11 -15.92
C GLY A 420 -13.33 9.16 -16.67
N ALA A 421 -12.94 8.04 -16.06
CA ALA A 421 -12.22 6.97 -16.75
C ALA A 421 -13.17 6.07 -17.57
N GLU A 422 -12.60 5.39 -18.57
CA GLU A 422 -13.25 4.28 -19.28
C GLU A 422 -12.58 2.96 -18.86
N PRO A 423 -13.32 1.86 -18.73
CA PRO A 423 -14.75 1.69 -19.05
C PRO A 423 -15.70 2.21 -17.95
N MET A 424 -17.00 2.22 -18.23
CA MET A 424 -18.08 2.61 -17.30
C MET A 424 -19.25 1.60 -17.36
N ALA A 425 -20.12 1.56 -16.34
CA ALA A 425 -21.34 0.77 -16.39
C ALA A 425 -22.46 1.54 -17.11
N VAL A 426 -23.08 0.91 -18.11
CA VAL A 426 -24.15 1.52 -18.93
C VAL A 426 -25.38 0.61 -18.96
N TRP A 427 -26.55 1.18 -18.65
CA TRP A 427 -27.84 0.51 -18.75
C TRP A 427 -28.70 1.17 -19.82
N PRO A 428 -28.85 0.54 -21.00
CA PRO A 428 -29.64 1.07 -22.12
C PRO A 428 -31.15 1.20 -21.85
N LYS A 429 -31.63 0.62 -20.75
CA LYS A 429 -33.04 0.73 -20.32
C LYS A 429 -33.28 1.86 -19.32
N GLY A 430 -32.24 2.62 -18.98
CA GLY A 430 -32.31 3.72 -18.03
C GLY A 430 -32.53 3.29 -16.58
N ILE A 431 -32.39 2.01 -16.24
CA ILE A 431 -32.49 1.49 -14.86
C ILE A 431 -31.43 0.40 -14.68
N GLY A 432 -30.77 0.41 -13.52
CA GLY A 432 -29.77 -0.58 -13.14
C GLY A 432 -29.74 -0.87 -11.65
N THR A 433 -29.16 -2.01 -11.29
CA THR A 433 -28.90 -2.42 -9.90
C THR A 433 -27.42 -2.68 -9.69
N LEU A 434 -26.94 -2.24 -8.54
CA LEU A 434 -25.56 -2.39 -8.10
C LEU A 434 -25.56 -2.96 -6.68
N ARG A 435 -24.72 -3.96 -6.44
CA ARG A 435 -24.53 -4.55 -5.11
C ARG A 435 -23.06 -4.61 -4.74
N PHE A 436 -22.78 -4.29 -3.49
CA PHE A 436 -21.45 -4.37 -2.90
C PHE A 436 -21.51 -5.13 -1.57
N ASP A 437 -20.46 -5.91 -1.33
CA ASP A 437 -20.24 -6.62 -0.08
C ASP A 437 -18.85 -6.23 0.47
N LEU A 438 -18.87 -5.47 1.56
CA LEU A 438 -17.66 -5.11 2.29
C LEU A 438 -17.28 -6.28 3.22
N GLN A 439 -15.98 -6.48 3.43
CA GLN A 439 -15.51 -7.52 4.33
C GLN A 439 -16.00 -7.31 5.78
N GLU A 440 -16.28 -6.05 6.14
CA GLU A 440 -16.54 -5.56 7.49
C GLU A 440 -17.63 -4.49 7.51
N ASP A 441 -18.15 -4.21 8.70
CA ASP A 441 -19.11 -3.14 8.92
C ASP A 441 -18.36 -1.80 9.05
N TRP A 442 -18.64 -0.89 8.12
CA TRP A 442 -18.05 0.44 8.09
C TRP A 442 -19.11 1.50 8.30
N PHE A 443 -18.86 2.45 9.20
CA PHE A 443 -19.78 3.56 9.38
C PHE A 443 -19.59 4.59 8.26
N ALA A 444 -20.57 4.65 7.36
CA ALA A 444 -20.53 5.52 6.21
C ALA A 444 -21.25 6.85 6.49
N GLN A 445 -20.63 7.95 6.10
CA GLN A 445 -21.28 9.26 6.11
C GLN A 445 -22.28 9.36 4.97
N SER A 446 -21.81 9.10 3.75
CA SER A 446 -22.58 9.26 2.54
C SER A 446 -22.14 8.28 1.46
N LEU A 447 -23.08 7.98 0.59
CA LEU A 447 -22.84 7.29 -0.67
C LEU A 447 -22.90 8.31 -1.79
N MET A 448 -21.88 8.33 -2.63
CA MET A 448 -21.80 9.17 -3.81
C MET A 448 -21.83 8.29 -5.06
N VAL A 449 -22.62 8.70 -6.04
CA VAL A 449 -22.68 8.08 -7.36
C VAL A 449 -22.41 9.15 -8.39
N HIS A 450 -21.43 8.92 -9.26
CA HIS A 450 -21.16 9.81 -10.38
C HIS A 450 -21.76 9.23 -11.66
N PHE A 451 -22.61 10.02 -12.29
CA PHE A 451 -23.27 9.72 -13.53
C PHE A 451 -22.57 10.43 -14.67
N ARG A 452 -22.35 9.73 -15.78
CA ARG A 452 -21.84 10.35 -17.01
C ARG A 452 -22.94 10.56 -18.02
N ARG A 453 -22.98 11.76 -18.55
CA ARG A 453 -23.85 12.13 -19.66
C ARG A 453 -23.26 11.59 -20.97
N LEU A 454 -24.02 10.75 -21.69
CA LEU A 454 -23.56 10.12 -22.94
C LEU A 454 -23.95 10.89 -24.20
N ASP A 455 -24.98 11.72 -24.16
CA ASP A 455 -25.47 12.47 -25.32
C ASP A 455 -25.99 13.87 -24.96
N GLY A 456 -26.67 14.54 -25.90
CA GLY A 456 -27.21 15.89 -25.73
C GLY A 456 -28.58 15.98 -25.05
N ARG A 457 -29.14 14.87 -24.57
CA ARG A 457 -30.50 14.82 -24.00
C ARG A 457 -30.57 15.45 -22.60
N PRO A 458 -31.79 15.75 -22.11
CA PRO A 458 -31.99 16.09 -20.69
C PRO A 458 -31.35 15.03 -19.78
N PHE A 459 -30.61 15.49 -18.79
CA PHE A 459 -29.80 14.67 -17.91
C PHE A 459 -30.21 14.94 -16.46
N SER A 460 -30.93 14.00 -15.86
CA SER A 460 -31.38 14.09 -14.45
C SER A 460 -31.44 12.70 -13.79
N PRO A 461 -30.36 11.91 -13.86
CA PRO A 461 -30.35 10.58 -13.25
C PRO A 461 -30.46 10.66 -11.73
N SER A 462 -30.88 9.57 -11.10
CA SER A 462 -30.96 9.46 -9.65
C SER A 462 -30.46 8.11 -9.15
N ALA A 463 -29.84 8.13 -7.98
CA ALA A 463 -29.46 6.95 -7.22
C ALA A 463 -30.37 6.80 -6.00
N GLY A 464 -30.65 5.57 -5.58
CA GLY A 464 -31.41 5.30 -4.37
C GLY A 464 -30.97 4.04 -3.63
N VAL A 465 -30.96 4.12 -2.31
CA VAL A 465 -30.57 3.07 -1.34
C VAL A 465 -31.59 3.08 -0.22
N GLU A 466 -32.21 1.92 0.07
CA GLU A 466 -33.06 1.73 1.26
C GLU A 466 -34.13 2.83 1.49
N GLY A 467 -34.76 3.28 0.41
CA GLY A 467 -35.80 4.33 0.47
C GLY A 467 -35.27 5.77 0.44
N LEU A 468 -33.97 5.98 0.62
CA LEU A 468 -33.30 7.25 0.34
C LEU A 468 -33.05 7.39 -1.16
N ARG A 469 -33.09 8.63 -1.66
CA ARG A 469 -32.85 8.94 -3.07
C ARG A 469 -32.19 10.30 -3.21
N ALA A 470 -31.25 10.40 -4.13
CA ALA A 470 -30.65 11.66 -4.57
C ALA A 470 -30.66 11.73 -6.10
N THR A 471 -30.96 12.92 -6.62
CA THR A 471 -30.82 13.23 -8.05
C THR A 471 -29.43 13.81 -8.28
N ALA A 472 -28.83 13.49 -9.42
CA ALA A 472 -27.55 14.04 -9.82
C ALA A 472 -27.64 15.56 -10.05
N ASP A 473 -26.58 16.27 -9.69
CA ASP A 473 -26.39 17.67 -10.09
C ASP A 473 -25.92 17.79 -11.55
N ASP A 474 -25.67 19.02 -12.00
CA ASP A 474 -25.21 19.31 -13.37
C ASP A 474 -23.82 18.72 -13.68
N GLU A 475 -23.02 18.42 -12.64
CA GLU A 475 -21.71 17.76 -12.74
C GLU A 475 -21.85 16.22 -12.74
N GLY A 476 -23.05 15.68 -12.49
CA GLY A 476 -23.32 14.25 -12.50
C GLY A 476 -23.31 13.58 -11.13
N PHE A 477 -23.18 14.32 -10.03
CA PHE A 477 -23.07 13.73 -8.69
C PHE A 477 -24.42 13.62 -7.98
N ALA A 478 -24.76 12.40 -7.56
CA ALA A 478 -25.82 12.16 -6.58
C ALA A 478 -25.19 11.74 -5.24
N SER A 479 -25.47 12.51 -4.19
CA SER A 479 -24.99 12.23 -2.83
C SER A 479 -26.15 11.86 -1.90
N ILE A 480 -26.07 10.66 -1.32
CA ILE A 480 -27.07 10.10 -0.40
C ILE A 480 -26.46 10.07 1.00
N PRO A 481 -26.94 10.87 1.97
CA PRO A 481 -26.47 10.78 3.35
C PRO A 481 -26.95 9.46 3.98
N LEU A 482 -26.02 8.69 4.56
CA LEU A 482 -26.31 7.39 5.18
C LEU A 482 -26.23 7.45 6.71
N HIS A 483 -25.13 7.99 7.25
CA HIS A 483 -24.85 8.12 8.69
C HIS A 483 -25.12 6.84 9.50
N ARG A 484 -24.65 5.69 9.01
CA ARG A 484 -24.88 4.38 9.65
C ARG A 484 -23.79 3.36 9.29
N PRO A 485 -23.70 2.23 10.02
CA PRO A 485 -22.93 1.06 9.58
C PRO A 485 -23.44 0.52 8.24
N VAL A 486 -22.51 0.14 7.37
CA VAL A 486 -22.73 -0.44 6.04
C VAL A 486 -21.75 -1.60 5.85
N ARG A 487 -22.30 -2.75 5.49
CA ARG A 487 -21.53 -3.91 5.03
C ARG A 487 -22.06 -4.46 3.71
N HIS A 488 -23.38 -4.59 3.63
CA HIS A 488 -24.06 -4.88 2.38
C HIS A 488 -24.71 -3.61 1.87
N LEU A 489 -24.45 -3.28 0.60
CA LEU A 489 -25.02 -2.10 -0.04
C LEU A 489 -25.69 -2.53 -1.33
N THR A 490 -26.99 -2.28 -1.45
CA THR A 490 -27.73 -2.43 -2.71
C THR A 490 -28.28 -1.07 -3.09
N LEU A 491 -27.88 -0.56 -4.25
CA LEU A 491 -28.41 0.67 -4.82
C LEU A 491 -29.07 0.45 -6.17
N THR A 492 -30.05 1.31 -6.45
CA THR A 492 -30.70 1.42 -7.75
C THR A 492 -30.29 2.72 -8.40
N VAL A 493 -29.97 2.68 -9.70
CA VAL A 493 -29.68 3.85 -10.51
C VAL A 493 -30.70 3.96 -11.62
N GLN A 494 -31.16 5.18 -11.93
CA GLN A 494 -32.08 5.37 -13.05
C GLN A 494 -32.01 6.75 -13.69
N ASP A 495 -32.31 6.79 -14.99
CA ASP A 495 -32.66 7.98 -15.74
C ASP A 495 -33.91 7.69 -16.57
N ARG A 496 -35.09 8.04 -16.03
CA ARG A 496 -36.37 7.70 -16.64
C ARG A 496 -36.67 8.54 -17.89
N ASP A 497 -36.10 9.74 -17.96
CA ASP A 497 -36.35 10.69 -19.03
C ASP A 497 -35.25 10.65 -20.10
N GLY A 498 -34.01 10.28 -19.73
CA GLY A 498 -32.88 10.12 -20.65
C GLY A 498 -32.85 8.79 -21.41
N GLY A 499 -33.49 7.75 -20.88
CA GLY A 499 -33.60 6.41 -21.50
C GLY A 499 -32.32 5.57 -21.41
N VAL A 500 -31.19 6.14 -21.02
CA VAL A 500 -29.92 5.46 -20.74
C VAL A 500 -29.34 6.04 -19.46
N VAL A 501 -28.81 5.17 -18.58
CA VAL A 501 -28.06 5.62 -17.41
C VAL A 501 -26.64 5.06 -17.49
N ALA A 502 -25.65 5.90 -17.21
CA ALA A 502 -24.26 5.52 -17.20
C ALA A 502 -23.59 6.01 -15.90
N VAL A 503 -22.85 5.11 -15.26
CA VAL A 503 -22.16 5.34 -13.98
C VAL A 503 -20.72 4.93 -14.18
N ASP A 504 -19.78 5.79 -13.80
CA ASP A 504 -18.35 5.47 -13.81
C ASP A 504 -17.76 5.32 -12.40
N GLU A 505 -18.37 5.87 -11.35
CA GLU A 505 -17.84 5.74 -9.99
C GLU A 505 -18.95 5.68 -8.91
N VAL A 506 -18.74 4.84 -7.89
CA VAL A 506 -19.57 4.71 -6.70
C VAL A 506 -18.68 4.71 -5.45
N ALA A 507 -18.67 5.85 -4.76
CA ALA A 507 -17.83 6.06 -3.60
C ALA A 507 -18.65 6.06 -2.30
N LEU A 508 -18.31 5.17 -1.38
CA LEU A 508 -18.84 5.19 -0.01
C LEU A 508 -17.85 5.91 0.90
N LEU A 509 -18.20 7.13 1.30
CA LEU A 509 -17.32 7.98 2.08
C LEU A 509 -17.43 7.62 3.58
N PRO A 510 -16.29 7.42 4.27
CA PRO A 510 -16.30 7.16 5.70
C PRO A 510 -16.76 8.40 6.46
N ALA A 511 -17.28 8.23 7.68
CA ALA A 511 -17.44 9.35 8.59
C ALA A 511 -16.10 10.03 8.90
N PRO A 512 -16.03 11.38 8.91
CA PRO A 512 -14.81 12.09 9.29
C PRO A 512 -14.39 11.70 10.70
N ASN A 513 -13.24 11.04 10.83
CA ASN A 513 -12.68 10.63 12.12
C ASN A 513 -11.29 11.26 12.28
N LEU A 514 -11.16 12.28 13.12
CA LEU A 514 -9.88 12.89 13.46
C LEU A 514 -8.94 11.95 14.22
N ALA A 515 -9.46 10.87 14.81
CA ALA A 515 -8.66 9.87 15.49
C ALA A 515 -8.11 8.79 14.54
N LEU A 516 -8.54 8.75 13.28
CA LEU A 516 -8.13 7.69 12.34
C LEU A 516 -6.61 7.68 12.14
N GLY A 517 -5.96 6.55 12.44
CA GLY A 517 -4.51 6.36 12.39
C GLY A 517 -3.72 7.12 13.45
N CYS A 518 -4.38 7.83 14.37
CA CYS A 518 -3.71 8.55 15.45
C CYS A 518 -3.20 7.57 16.51
N PRO A 519 -1.99 7.81 17.06
CA PRO A 519 -1.51 7.04 18.20
C PRO A 519 -2.35 7.37 19.44
N TYR A 520 -2.48 6.39 20.32
CA TYR A 520 -3.15 6.58 21.61
C TYR A 520 -2.41 5.88 22.73
N THR A 521 -2.80 6.23 23.96
CA THR A 521 -2.31 5.59 25.19
C THR A 521 -3.48 5.05 25.99
N LEU A 522 -3.25 3.91 26.64
CA LEU A 522 -4.23 3.19 27.44
C LEU A 522 -3.78 3.18 28.90
N ASP A 523 -4.71 3.46 29.81
CA ASP A 523 -4.50 3.34 31.26
C ASP A 523 -5.74 2.76 31.94
N PRO A 524 -5.66 1.58 32.59
CA PRO A 524 -4.47 0.73 32.69
C PRO A 524 -4.10 0.10 31.33
N PRO A 525 -2.84 -0.33 31.14
CA PRO A 525 -2.45 -1.09 29.96
C PRO A 525 -3.33 -2.36 29.86
N PHE A 526 -3.61 -2.78 28.62
CA PHE A 526 -4.55 -3.86 28.37
C PHE A 526 -4.03 -5.22 28.89
N PRO A 527 -4.91 -6.11 29.40
CA PRO A 527 -4.54 -7.47 29.76
C PRO A 527 -4.32 -8.34 28.50
N PRO A 528 -3.41 -9.34 28.52
CA PRO A 528 -3.00 -10.11 27.33
C PRO A 528 -4.12 -10.90 26.63
N LYS A 529 -5.32 -10.97 27.21
CA LYS A 529 -6.42 -11.82 26.75
C LYS A 529 -7.16 -11.25 25.54
N TYR A 530 -7.23 -9.92 25.42
CA TYR A 530 -7.83 -9.20 24.29
C TYR A 530 -6.88 -8.05 23.91
N PRO A 531 -5.73 -8.38 23.31
CA PRO A 531 -4.63 -7.45 23.18
C PRO A 531 -4.84 -6.45 22.04
N ASP A 532 -4.26 -5.27 22.23
CA ASP A 532 -4.00 -4.27 21.21
C ASP A 532 -2.60 -4.58 20.64
N ILE A 533 -2.56 -5.34 19.54
CA ILE A 533 -1.34 -5.92 18.96
C ILE A 533 -0.60 -4.90 18.11
N GLY A 534 -1.33 -4.04 17.40
CA GLY A 534 -0.84 -3.01 16.48
C GLY A 534 -0.70 -1.62 17.10
N GLY A 535 -1.31 -1.36 18.28
CA GLY A 535 -1.35 -0.02 18.87
C GLY A 535 -2.24 0.95 18.10
N LEU A 536 -3.11 0.40 17.23
CA LEU A 536 -3.98 1.15 16.32
C LEU A 536 -5.41 0.60 16.32
N GLU A 537 -5.69 -0.49 17.02
CA GLU A 537 -6.97 -1.21 17.02
C GLU A 537 -8.16 -0.35 17.47
N LEU A 538 -7.94 0.73 18.22
CA LEU A 538 -9.01 1.69 18.57
C LEU A 538 -9.09 2.90 17.62
N THR A 539 -8.23 2.98 16.62
CA THR A 539 -8.12 4.11 15.69
C THR A 539 -7.91 3.67 14.23
N ASP A 540 -8.16 2.41 13.88
CA ASP A 540 -7.95 1.85 12.55
C ASP A 540 -9.19 1.98 11.63
N GLY A 541 -10.33 2.41 12.19
CA GLY A 541 -11.59 2.58 11.47
C GLY A 541 -12.49 1.35 11.47
N GLN A 542 -12.03 0.21 12.00
CA GLN A 542 -12.74 -1.05 11.97
C GLN A 542 -13.69 -1.19 13.16
N THR A 543 -14.75 -1.99 13.01
CA THR A 543 -15.67 -2.30 14.13
C THR A 543 -15.76 -3.80 14.38
N THR A 544 -16.03 -4.17 15.63
CA THR A 544 -16.17 -5.57 16.05
C THR A 544 -17.56 -6.12 15.75
N ARG A 545 -17.66 -7.43 15.50
CA ARG A 545 -18.90 -8.24 15.54
C ARG A 545 -19.14 -8.86 16.92
N GLY A 546 -18.26 -8.59 17.87
CA GLY A 546 -18.23 -9.11 19.22
C GLY A 546 -16.82 -9.59 19.59
N PHE A 547 -16.52 -9.62 20.89
CA PHE A 547 -15.19 -9.79 21.49
C PHE A 547 -14.39 -11.03 21.04
N GLY A 548 -15.01 -11.97 20.33
CA GLY A 548 -14.36 -13.17 19.80
C GLY A 548 -13.66 -12.98 18.45
N ASP A 549 -13.82 -11.84 17.79
CA ASP A 549 -13.25 -11.59 16.45
C ASP A 549 -11.83 -11.00 16.46
N GLY A 550 -11.27 -10.75 17.64
CA GLY A 550 -9.91 -10.23 17.81
C GLY A 550 -9.76 -8.72 17.60
N LYS A 551 -10.87 -7.98 17.47
CA LYS A 551 -10.87 -6.52 17.20
C LYS A 551 -11.19 -5.65 18.41
N THR A 552 -11.35 -6.28 19.58
CA THR A 552 -11.70 -5.56 20.80
C THR A 552 -10.52 -5.49 21.74
N VAL A 553 -10.32 -4.32 22.31
CA VAL A 553 -9.48 -4.14 23.51
C VAL A 553 -10.38 -4.20 24.74
N GLY A 554 -10.03 -5.06 25.68
CA GLY A 554 -10.92 -5.46 26.77
C GLY A 554 -10.35 -5.27 28.18
N TRP A 555 -11.16 -4.80 29.11
CA TRP A 555 -10.82 -4.70 30.54
C TRP A 555 -11.92 -5.27 31.43
N ALA A 556 -11.55 -5.93 32.53
CA ALA A 556 -12.49 -6.53 33.46
C ALA A 556 -12.54 -5.80 34.80
N SER A 557 -13.73 -5.39 35.23
CA SER A 557 -13.89 -4.64 36.48
C SER A 557 -13.50 -5.42 37.74
N TRP A 558 -13.56 -6.76 37.70
CA TRP A 558 -13.17 -7.63 38.82
C TRP A 558 -11.66 -7.84 38.94
N GLU A 559 -10.86 -7.31 38.01
CA GLU A 559 -9.39 -7.26 38.12
C GLU A 559 -8.90 -5.99 38.85
N GLY A 560 -9.80 -5.28 39.54
CA GLY A 560 -9.51 -4.01 40.22
C GLY A 560 -9.54 -2.78 39.29
N ILE A 561 -9.98 -2.96 38.04
CA ILE A 561 -10.04 -1.91 37.03
C ILE A 561 -11.37 -1.17 37.16
N HIS A 562 -11.34 -0.01 37.81
CA HIS A 562 -12.55 0.80 38.05
C HIS A 562 -12.67 2.00 37.12
N THR A 563 -11.63 2.30 36.35
CA THR A 563 -11.62 3.33 35.32
C THR A 563 -10.66 2.91 34.22
N VAL A 564 -11.06 3.10 32.96
CA VAL A 564 -10.21 2.90 31.79
C VAL A 564 -10.12 4.23 31.06
N THR A 565 -8.92 4.63 30.64
CA THR A 565 -8.73 5.82 29.83
C THR A 565 -8.07 5.48 28.50
N VAL A 566 -8.59 6.09 27.44
CA VAL A 566 -8.05 6.05 26.09
C VAL A 566 -7.72 7.47 25.69
N ALA A 567 -6.44 7.80 25.58
CA ALA A 567 -5.98 9.14 25.24
C ALA A 567 -5.33 9.17 23.85
N VAL A 568 -6.04 9.74 22.89
CA VAL A 568 -5.64 9.89 21.48
C VAL A 568 -4.84 11.18 21.31
N ASP A 569 -3.70 11.13 20.62
CA ASP A 569 -2.96 12.31 20.17
C ASP A 569 -3.31 12.63 18.72
N LEU A 570 -4.04 13.74 18.50
CA LEU A 570 -4.42 14.20 17.15
C LEU A 570 -3.26 14.84 16.38
N GLY A 571 -2.07 14.93 16.98
CA GLY A 571 -0.87 15.56 16.42
C GLY A 571 -0.83 17.09 16.60
N GLU A 572 -2.00 17.76 16.54
CA GLU A 572 -2.13 19.21 16.69
C GLU A 572 -3.47 19.63 17.34
N THR A 573 -3.56 20.87 17.83
CA THR A 573 -4.77 21.39 18.48
C THR A 573 -5.91 21.64 17.48
N ARG A 574 -6.95 20.78 17.53
CA ARG A 574 -8.10 20.80 16.63
C ARG A 574 -9.42 21.12 17.35
N PRO A 575 -10.41 21.70 16.65
CA PRO A 575 -11.77 21.79 17.19
C PRO A 575 -12.41 20.39 17.27
N ILE A 576 -13.16 20.12 18.32
CA ILE A 576 -13.77 18.83 18.64
C ILE A 576 -15.23 19.09 19.04
N SER A 577 -16.17 18.56 18.25
CA SER A 577 -17.62 18.72 18.47
C SER A 577 -18.32 17.47 19.02
N ALA A 578 -17.71 16.30 18.87
CA ALA A 578 -18.11 15.08 19.57
C ALA A 578 -16.97 14.06 19.63
N VAL A 579 -17.07 13.14 20.58
CA VAL A 579 -16.22 11.96 20.66
C VAL A 579 -17.12 10.74 20.77
N GLU A 580 -16.81 9.69 20.00
CA GLU A 580 -17.58 8.46 19.93
C GLU A 580 -16.71 7.26 20.25
N ALA A 581 -17.31 6.22 20.82
CA ALA A 581 -16.65 4.94 21.03
C ALA A 581 -17.59 3.79 20.68
N HIS A 582 -17.10 2.85 19.87
CA HIS A 582 -17.80 1.63 19.54
C HIS A 582 -17.51 0.57 20.60
N LEU A 583 -18.57 -0.02 21.15
CA LEU A 583 -18.49 -0.94 22.27
C LEU A 583 -19.43 -2.13 22.08
N GLN A 584 -19.09 -3.22 22.75
CA GLN A 584 -20.01 -4.32 23.01
C GLN A 584 -20.63 -4.23 24.41
N GLY A 585 -21.88 -4.66 24.52
CA GLY A 585 -22.66 -4.80 25.75
C GLY A 585 -23.75 -5.86 25.61
N GLY A 586 -24.87 -5.66 26.32
CA GLY A 586 -26.01 -6.57 26.34
C GLY A 586 -26.00 -7.62 27.46
N GLY A 587 -24.84 -7.90 28.08
CA GLY A 587 -24.72 -8.76 29.27
C GLY A 587 -24.19 -10.18 29.01
N TYR A 588 -24.13 -10.64 27.76
CA TYR A 588 -23.55 -11.92 27.39
C TYR A 588 -22.07 -12.00 27.83
N ALA A 589 -21.69 -13.13 28.44
CA ALA A 589 -20.37 -13.36 29.03
C ALA A 589 -19.89 -12.28 30.04
N GLY A 590 -20.81 -11.50 30.61
CA GLY A 590 -20.48 -10.42 31.53
C GLY A 590 -19.96 -9.14 30.84
N VAL A 591 -20.10 -9.02 29.51
CA VAL A 591 -19.78 -7.81 28.74
C VAL A 591 -20.94 -6.83 28.85
N ARG A 592 -20.68 -5.62 29.34
CA ARG A 592 -21.71 -4.58 29.52
C ARG A 592 -21.19 -3.22 29.10
N PHE A 593 -22.14 -2.36 28.72
CA PHE A 593 -21.83 -0.97 28.47
C PHE A 593 -21.33 -0.27 29.75
N PRO A 594 -20.42 0.71 29.62
CA PRO A 594 -19.90 1.44 30.77
C PRO A 594 -21.00 2.25 31.45
N LYS A 595 -20.89 2.43 32.77
CA LYS A 595 -21.88 3.19 33.58
C LYS A 595 -22.00 4.65 33.16
N ARG A 596 -20.90 5.19 32.65
CA ARG A 596 -20.75 6.54 32.14
C ARG A 596 -19.46 6.64 31.35
N THR A 597 -19.38 7.67 30.52
CA THR A 597 -18.19 8.04 29.78
C THR A 597 -17.94 9.54 29.91
N ALA A 598 -16.70 9.96 30.12
CA ALA A 598 -16.33 11.36 30.15
C ALA A 598 -15.24 11.65 29.12
N VAL A 599 -15.22 12.89 28.63
CA VAL A 599 -14.21 13.36 27.69
C VAL A 599 -13.44 14.50 28.33
N ALA A 600 -12.11 14.45 28.21
CA ALA A 600 -11.19 15.52 28.55
C ALA A 600 -10.29 15.85 27.35
N VAL A 601 -9.84 17.09 27.26
CA VAL A 601 -8.90 17.55 26.22
C VAL A 601 -7.65 18.16 26.84
N SER A 602 -6.56 18.18 26.08
CA SER A 602 -5.29 18.80 26.46
C SER A 602 -4.54 19.30 25.22
N ASP A 603 -3.71 20.34 25.35
CA ASP A 603 -2.79 20.77 24.29
C ASP A 603 -1.39 20.16 24.43
N ASP A 604 -1.01 19.74 25.64
CA ASP A 604 0.34 19.28 25.99
C ASP A 604 0.41 17.81 26.45
N GLY A 605 -0.74 17.15 26.55
CA GLY A 605 -0.88 15.76 27.02
C GLY A 605 -0.72 15.60 28.54
N ARG A 606 -0.49 16.69 29.27
CA ARG A 606 -0.20 16.71 30.72
C ARG A 606 -1.32 17.37 31.50
N LEU A 607 -1.76 18.55 31.09
CA LEU A 607 -2.85 19.29 31.71
C LEU A 607 -4.16 18.96 31.00
N TRP A 608 -5.05 18.28 31.71
CA TRP A 608 -6.31 17.78 31.16
C TRP A 608 -7.50 18.59 31.68
N THR A 609 -8.32 19.08 30.75
CA THR A 609 -9.58 19.75 31.06
C THR A 609 -10.74 18.84 30.69
N LYS A 610 -11.57 18.46 31.68
CA LYS A 610 -12.80 17.72 31.41
C LYS A 610 -13.81 18.63 30.69
N VAL A 611 -14.33 18.18 29.55
CA VAL A 611 -15.21 18.98 28.68
C VAL A 611 -16.62 18.44 28.56
N ALA A 612 -16.82 17.13 28.78
CA ALA A 612 -18.14 16.51 28.73
C ALA A 612 -18.21 15.22 29.55
N GLU A 613 -19.42 14.81 29.92
CA GLU A 613 -19.74 13.50 30.49
C GLU A 613 -21.11 13.06 29.97
N SER A 614 -21.26 11.77 29.67
CA SER A 614 -22.49 11.13 29.28
C SER A 614 -22.75 9.90 30.13
N ARG A 615 -24.03 9.67 30.45
CA ARG A 615 -24.57 8.43 31.02
C ARG A 615 -25.55 7.76 30.06
N ALA A 616 -25.64 8.27 28.83
CA ALA A 616 -26.49 7.70 27.81
C ALA A 616 -25.97 6.31 27.45
N GLU A 617 -26.90 5.38 27.24
CA GLU A 617 -26.57 4.12 26.59
C GLU A 617 -26.17 4.38 25.12
N PRO A 618 -25.42 3.45 24.51
CA PRO A 618 -25.04 3.57 23.10
C PRO A 618 -26.25 3.73 22.19
N MET A 619 -26.09 4.53 21.13
CA MET A 619 -27.06 4.66 20.05
C MET A 619 -26.85 3.56 19.01
N ASP A 620 -27.84 3.39 18.13
CA ASP A 620 -27.80 2.46 16.99
C ASP A 620 -27.43 1.03 17.43
N VAL A 621 -28.12 0.56 18.48
CA VAL A 621 -27.79 -0.72 19.11
C VAL A 621 -28.17 -1.89 18.20
N GLU A 622 -27.17 -2.60 17.71
CA GLU A 622 -27.32 -3.77 16.85
C GLU A 622 -27.18 -5.07 17.66
N PRO A 623 -28.11 -6.02 17.53
CA PRO A 623 -28.00 -7.31 18.23
C PRO A 623 -26.92 -8.19 17.60
N CYS A 624 -25.96 -8.66 18.41
CA CYS A 624 -24.90 -9.60 18.00
C CYS A 624 -25.12 -11.04 18.50
N GLY A 625 -26.31 -11.34 19.04
CA GLY A 625 -26.66 -12.62 19.63
C GLY A 625 -27.60 -12.47 20.83
N GLU A 626 -27.90 -13.57 21.52
CA GLU A 626 -28.73 -13.55 22.72
C GLU A 626 -28.02 -12.78 23.85
N ASN A 627 -28.65 -11.72 24.36
CA ASN A 627 -28.08 -10.79 25.34
C ASN A 627 -26.74 -10.17 24.88
N CYS A 628 -26.56 -9.97 23.57
CA CYS A 628 -25.37 -9.36 22.99
C CYS A 628 -25.80 -8.14 22.15
N ALA A 629 -25.15 -7.00 22.39
CA ALA A 629 -25.45 -5.75 21.70
C ALA A 629 -24.16 -5.00 21.35
N LEU A 630 -24.10 -4.42 20.15
CA LEU A 630 -23.05 -3.51 19.69
C LEU A 630 -23.65 -2.12 19.56
N GLY A 631 -22.88 -1.07 19.80
CA GLY A 631 -23.39 0.29 19.60
C GLY A 631 -22.35 1.37 19.79
N TRP A 632 -22.74 2.57 19.34
CA TRP A 632 -21.91 3.76 19.41
C TRP A 632 -22.29 4.62 20.60
N LEU A 633 -21.40 4.71 21.59
CA LEU A 633 -21.54 5.70 22.64
C LEU A 633 -21.03 7.04 22.13
N ARG A 634 -21.91 8.04 22.10
CA ARG A 634 -21.60 9.39 21.65
C ARG A 634 -21.58 10.37 22.82
N VAL A 635 -20.49 11.12 22.95
CA VAL A 635 -20.35 12.23 23.90
C VAL A 635 -20.19 13.53 23.12
N PRO A 636 -21.27 14.32 22.94
CA PRO A 636 -21.18 15.65 22.37
C PRO A 636 -20.32 16.55 23.25
N THR A 637 -19.49 17.39 22.63
CA THR A 637 -18.66 18.39 23.31
C THR A 637 -19.12 19.79 22.91
N PRO A 638 -18.94 20.81 23.74
CA PRO A 638 -19.34 22.18 23.43
C PRO A 638 -18.32 22.86 22.48
N SER A 639 -17.99 22.20 21.36
CA SER A 639 -17.01 22.65 20.35
C SER A 639 -15.71 23.17 20.94
N VAL A 640 -15.05 22.34 21.75
CA VAL A 640 -13.79 22.64 22.44
C VAL A 640 -12.60 22.45 21.51
N ARG A 641 -11.44 23.03 21.85
CA ARG A 641 -10.18 22.77 21.13
C ARG A 641 -9.22 21.97 21.99
N GLY A 642 -8.48 21.06 21.38
CA GLY A 642 -7.39 20.32 22.03
C GLY A 642 -6.59 19.49 21.04
N ARG A 643 -5.33 19.20 21.36
CA ARG A 643 -4.48 18.25 20.62
C ARG A 643 -4.72 16.82 21.05
N PHE A 644 -4.85 16.60 22.35
CA PHE A 644 -5.08 15.29 22.93
C PHE A 644 -6.53 15.18 23.38
N VAL A 645 -7.14 14.03 23.13
CA VAL A 645 -8.52 13.71 23.54
C VAL A 645 -8.51 12.45 24.37
N LYS A 646 -9.00 12.54 25.60
CA LYS A 646 -9.04 11.42 26.55
C LYS A 646 -10.47 11.03 26.87
N LEU A 647 -10.84 9.81 26.53
CA LEU A 647 -12.06 9.18 27.01
C LEU A 647 -11.79 8.50 28.34
N HIS A 648 -12.72 8.65 29.27
CA HIS A 648 -12.75 7.94 30.55
C HIS A 648 -13.99 7.06 30.57
N PHE A 649 -13.80 5.76 30.80
CA PHE A 649 -14.87 4.78 30.92
C PHE A 649 -14.90 4.21 32.34
N TRP A 650 -16.11 3.90 32.83
CA TRP A 650 -16.32 3.23 34.11
C TRP A 650 -16.96 1.85 33.86
N PRO A 651 -16.14 0.78 33.79
CA PRO A 651 -16.61 -0.58 33.46
C PRO A 651 -17.64 -1.13 34.45
N GLU A 652 -18.55 -1.96 33.94
CA GLU A 652 -19.46 -2.79 34.73
C GLU A 652 -19.36 -4.24 34.25
N GLY A 653 -18.38 -4.99 34.77
CA GLY A 653 -17.98 -6.27 34.19
C GLY A 653 -16.89 -6.09 33.14
N TRP A 654 -17.01 -6.78 32.00
CA TRP A 654 -16.12 -6.55 30.85
C TRP A 654 -16.54 -5.28 30.11
N LEU A 655 -15.59 -4.36 29.94
CA LEU A 655 -15.63 -3.29 28.95
C LEU A 655 -14.88 -3.77 27.70
N MET A 656 -15.52 -3.75 26.55
CA MET A 656 -14.94 -4.11 25.26
C MET A 656 -15.10 -2.94 24.30
N LEU A 657 -13.99 -2.36 23.84
CA LEU A 657 -13.94 -1.27 22.88
C LEU A 657 -13.36 -1.79 21.57
N SER A 658 -13.90 -1.36 20.43
CA SER A 658 -13.30 -1.70 19.13
C SER A 658 -12.92 -0.49 18.29
N GLU A 659 -13.36 0.72 18.63
CA GLU A 659 -13.06 1.92 17.84
C GLU A 659 -13.36 3.18 18.64
N VAL A 660 -12.55 4.22 18.45
CA VAL A 660 -12.75 5.58 18.97
C VAL A 660 -12.75 6.56 17.81
N ARG A 661 -13.74 7.45 17.80
CA ARG A 661 -13.81 8.55 16.83
C ARG A 661 -13.78 9.90 17.50
N VAL A 662 -13.04 10.82 16.91
CA VAL A 662 -13.05 12.24 17.28
C VAL A 662 -13.62 13.02 16.11
N LEU A 663 -14.74 13.72 16.34
CA LEU A 663 -15.47 14.45 15.30
C LEU A 663 -15.20 15.95 15.42
N SER A 664 -15.17 16.62 14.28
CA SER A 664 -15.06 18.07 14.16
C SER A 664 -16.01 18.55 13.07
N ASP A 665 -16.52 19.78 13.20
CA ASP A 665 -17.60 20.40 12.40
C ASP A 665 -17.26 20.63 10.90
N GLY A 666 -16.81 19.58 10.20
CA GLY A 666 -16.80 19.46 8.75
C GLY A 666 -15.78 20.31 7.96
N GLN A 667 -14.82 21.00 8.58
CA GLN A 667 -13.88 21.88 7.85
C GLN A 667 -12.42 21.73 8.29
N ASN A 668 -11.52 21.79 7.30
CA ASN A 668 -10.07 21.79 7.46
C ASN A 668 -9.57 23.22 7.71
N VAL A 669 -8.99 23.46 8.89
CA VAL A 669 -8.26 24.68 9.22
C VAL A 669 -6.85 24.31 9.64
N ALA A 670 -6.03 23.91 8.67
CA ALA A 670 -4.59 23.75 8.85
C ALA A 670 -3.84 24.64 7.86
N LEU A 671 -3.22 25.71 8.38
CA LEU A 671 -2.08 26.30 7.68
C LEU A 671 -1.14 27.10 8.56
N GLY A 672 0.12 26.68 8.54
CA GLY A 672 1.26 27.57 8.66
C GLY A 672 2.16 27.33 9.86
N ARG A 673 3.15 26.43 9.71
CA ARG A 673 4.61 26.76 9.79
C ARG A 673 5.51 25.52 9.70
N PRO A 674 6.79 25.69 9.27
CA PRO A 674 7.73 24.59 9.07
C PRO A 674 8.22 24.05 10.41
N TYR A 675 8.53 22.74 10.46
CA TYR A 675 9.29 22.18 11.56
C TYR A 675 10.64 21.66 11.06
N SER A 676 11.67 21.92 11.86
CA SER A 676 13.02 21.41 11.72
C SER A 676 13.31 20.52 12.93
N LEU A 677 13.72 19.27 12.70
CA LEU A 677 14.24 18.42 13.77
C LEU A 677 15.66 18.88 14.15
N THR A 678 15.92 19.00 15.45
CA THR A 678 17.25 19.34 16.00
C THR A 678 17.49 18.52 17.26
N PRO A 679 18.71 17.97 17.48
CA PRO A 679 19.89 18.11 16.62
C PRO A 679 19.71 17.37 15.30
N GLN A 680 20.43 17.75 14.26
CA GLN A 680 20.44 16.89 13.07
C GLN A 680 20.85 15.47 13.51
N PRO A 681 20.17 14.42 13.03
CA PRO A 681 20.51 13.05 13.42
C PRO A 681 21.95 12.73 13.03
N THR A 682 22.69 12.09 13.94
CA THR A 682 24.05 11.59 13.73
C THR A 682 24.11 10.48 12.69
#